data_AF-A0A7U3URI1-F1
#
_entry.id   AF-A0A7U3URI1-F1
#
_cell.length_a   1.000
_cell.length_b   1.000
_cell.length_c   1.000
_cell.angle_alpha   90.00
_cell.angle_beta   90.00
_cell.angle_gamma   90.00
#
_symmetry.space_group_name_H-M   'P 1'
#
loop_
_entity.id
_entity.type
_entity.pdbx_description
1 polymer ?
#
loop_
_entity_poly.entity_id
_entity_poly.type
_entity_poly.pdbx_seq_one_letter_code
_entity_poly.pdbx_strand_id
1 'polypeptide(L)'
;MSVKVSVIVPVYNPGKYIEPCIASLLGQTLPADELELLFVNDGSTDDTPARLDKLAAEHPQVRVIHIPNSGWPGKPRNTGVEQARGEYVHFVDQDDYMTPDALRRLYDMGHRNGSDIVFGKVASNFRGVPHGVFRVTREKCTIHDAPLVDSLTPHKMFRTQFLRENGIAYPEGKRRLEDQLYMMEAYFPAKVVSILGDYTCYHYSRRDDGKNAGSAKIVPTGYYGNLREVLDVVVANTEPGAFRDELLRRFYRVEMLGRLSEPSVLKYTPDYRDEMIDAVNDVARDFVNDGVHDGLGAVLRLRSTLLRRDRREELVEVARRASSVKGAARLEDFRWIDGRISIAVTARLVWGDEKKPLALLRRDDRYFLHPDFHRDLLDDGELIDVTDEIEGYRAEVSLRDRETAVEWSCPAEFTTEVEELPAVEGGPEGTLCEVVLRGTGFLDPKAVKGRDALARGMWDVWVPVRGLGLVRKARLGADRAPGVDEACLPALLGEPAQLTVPYFTDPHGNLTLDVARRGKKLGDALARREVLRMPGDRMELELAAVSHPGTAASRAWLVLRGTGPDAAFAGLPAVLEPVGGRVHLRPADAKEDSAPYTGLRPGTWQLSARLDGAASGPELKIGQVRIDDRGRMHPVEGLDTVDPATAREAQAQRRRTAKRSMLKRIGGPVMRRLAPTSRKKLRRMAARLGA
;
A
#
# COMPACT_ATOMS: atom_id res chain seq x y z
N MET A 1 -38.15 2.90 0.67
CA MET A 1 -37.05 1.98 1.06
C MET A 1 -36.41 2.54 2.33
N SER A 2 -35.82 1.70 3.18
CA SER A 2 -35.15 2.17 4.41
C SER A 2 -33.76 2.69 4.09
N VAL A 3 -33.35 3.80 4.73
CA VAL A 3 -31.98 4.31 4.64
C VAL A 3 -31.04 3.28 5.27
N LYS A 4 -30.01 2.86 4.54
CA LYS A 4 -29.00 1.90 5.00
C LYS A 4 -27.88 2.60 5.75
N VAL A 5 -27.39 3.71 5.19
CA VAL A 5 -26.25 4.45 5.74
C VAL A 5 -26.55 5.94 5.79
N SER A 6 -26.33 6.55 6.96
CA SER A 6 -26.25 8.00 7.13
C SER A 6 -24.79 8.42 7.28
N VAL A 7 -24.25 9.14 6.32
CA VAL A 7 -22.92 9.74 6.41
C VAL A 7 -23.05 11.06 7.16
N ILE A 8 -22.28 11.25 8.22
CA ILE A 8 -22.27 12.48 9.03
C ILE A 8 -20.98 13.23 8.72
N VAL A 9 -21.12 14.46 8.23
CA VAL A 9 -20.02 15.37 7.90
C VAL A 9 -20.10 16.59 8.82
N PRO A 10 -19.22 16.73 9.83
CA PRO A 10 -19.11 17.95 10.61
C PRO A 10 -18.42 19.04 9.76
N VAL A 11 -19.04 20.20 9.62
CA VAL A 11 -18.58 21.26 8.71
C VAL A 11 -18.33 22.57 9.45
N TYR A 12 -17.13 23.14 9.32
CA TYR A 12 -16.79 24.48 9.78
C TYR A 12 -15.73 25.13 8.89
N ASN A 13 -16.11 26.18 8.16
CA ASN A 13 -15.25 26.97 7.27
C ASN A 13 -14.26 26.14 6.40
N PRO A 14 -14.72 25.11 5.65
CA PRO A 14 -13.86 24.29 4.81
C PRO A 14 -13.32 25.01 3.57
N GLY A 15 -13.96 26.08 3.09
CA GLY A 15 -13.64 26.67 1.79
C GLY A 15 -13.55 25.61 0.67
N LYS A 16 -12.47 25.62 -0.12
CA LYS A 16 -12.28 24.70 -1.26
C LYS A 16 -12.16 23.22 -0.89
N TYR A 17 -11.87 22.88 0.37
CA TYR A 17 -11.53 21.50 0.74
C TYR A 17 -12.74 20.56 0.87
N ILE A 18 -13.96 21.11 0.91
CA ILE A 18 -15.19 20.30 0.97
C ILE A 18 -15.58 19.68 -0.38
N GLU A 19 -15.09 20.23 -1.49
CA GLU A 19 -15.52 19.77 -2.83
C GLU A 19 -15.10 18.32 -3.13
N PRO A 20 -13.86 17.87 -2.84
CA PRO A 20 -13.50 16.45 -2.94
C PRO A 20 -14.35 15.54 -2.05
N CYS A 21 -14.69 15.99 -0.84
CA CYS A 21 -15.56 15.26 0.09
C CYS A 21 -16.94 15.05 -0.55
N ILE A 22 -17.62 16.13 -0.95
CA ILE A 22 -18.94 16.10 -1.61
C ILE A 22 -18.91 15.20 -2.85
N ALA A 23 -17.94 15.40 -3.75
CA ALA A 23 -17.83 14.62 -4.99
C ALA A 23 -17.67 13.13 -4.70
N SER A 24 -16.90 12.76 -3.67
CA SER A 24 -16.68 11.36 -3.29
C SER A 24 -17.91 10.69 -2.70
N LEU A 25 -18.72 11.44 -1.95
CA LEU A 25 -19.96 10.95 -1.32
C LEU A 25 -21.09 10.80 -2.34
N LEU A 26 -21.22 11.74 -3.27
CA LEU A 26 -22.18 11.63 -4.38
C LEU A 26 -21.79 10.54 -5.39
N GLY A 27 -20.49 10.24 -5.50
CA GLY A 27 -19.95 9.20 -6.39
C GLY A 27 -19.98 7.77 -5.82
N GLN A 28 -20.61 7.54 -4.68
CA GLN A 28 -20.70 6.21 -4.07
C GLN A 28 -21.57 5.27 -4.90
N THR A 29 -21.23 3.98 -4.89
CA THR A 29 -22.01 2.93 -5.58
C THR A 29 -23.19 2.40 -4.77
N LEU A 30 -23.32 2.81 -3.50
CA LEU A 30 -24.54 2.60 -2.73
C LEU A 30 -25.67 3.46 -3.34
N PRO A 31 -26.85 2.90 -3.65
CA PRO A 31 -27.94 3.66 -4.27
C PRO A 31 -28.32 4.91 -3.47
N ALA A 32 -28.58 6.01 -4.18
CA ALA A 32 -28.84 7.30 -3.56
C ALA A 32 -30.09 7.30 -2.66
N ASP A 33 -31.08 6.45 -2.94
CA ASP A 33 -32.30 6.28 -2.14
C ASP A 33 -32.12 5.39 -0.90
N GLU A 34 -30.96 4.74 -0.76
CA GLU A 34 -30.54 3.99 0.42
C GLU A 34 -29.47 4.73 1.24
N LEU A 35 -29.03 5.89 0.76
CA LEU A 35 -27.96 6.71 1.34
C LEU A 35 -28.54 8.03 1.86
N GLU A 36 -28.07 8.47 3.01
CA GLU A 36 -28.32 9.81 3.54
C GLU A 36 -27.00 10.53 3.78
N LEU A 37 -26.85 11.75 3.30
CA LEU A 37 -25.67 12.59 3.50
C LEU A 37 -26.05 13.76 4.41
N LEU A 38 -25.67 13.69 5.68
CA LEU A 38 -25.93 14.69 6.71
C LEU A 38 -24.73 15.62 6.89
N PHE A 39 -24.82 16.82 6.31
CA PHE A 39 -23.86 17.88 6.58
C PHE A 39 -24.33 18.70 7.79
N VAL A 40 -23.57 18.65 8.89
CA VAL A 40 -23.87 19.43 10.09
C VAL A 40 -22.93 20.63 10.13
N ASN A 41 -23.43 21.79 9.70
CA ASN A 41 -22.72 23.05 9.69
C ASN A 41 -22.64 23.64 11.10
N ASP A 42 -21.44 23.69 11.65
CA ASP A 42 -21.10 24.19 12.98
C ASP A 42 -20.89 25.72 12.98
N GLY A 43 -21.87 26.46 12.46
CA GLY A 43 -21.84 27.92 12.42
C GLY A 43 -20.72 28.50 11.55
N SER A 44 -20.49 27.95 10.35
CA SER A 44 -19.58 28.55 9.36
C SER A 44 -19.97 29.99 9.02
N THR A 45 -18.96 30.82 8.77
CA THR A 45 -19.07 32.27 8.50
C THR A 45 -18.63 32.65 7.09
N ASP A 46 -18.20 31.67 6.29
CA ASP A 46 -17.88 31.81 4.87
C ASP A 46 -19.09 31.43 3.99
N ASP A 47 -18.87 31.19 2.69
CA ASP A 47 -19.95 30.83 1.74
C ASP A 47 -20.47 29.39 1.91
N THR A 48 -19.95 28.64 2.89
CA THR A 48 -20.28 27.23 3.11
C THR A 48 -21.77 26.98 3.38
N PRO A 49 -22.49 27.76 4.22
CA PRO A 49 -23.92 27.52 4.46
C PRO A 49 -24.73 27.55 3.15
N ALA A 50 -24.56 28.60 2.35
CA ALA A 50 -25.25 28.74 1.06
C ALA A 50 -24.88 27.63 0.07
N ARG A 51 -23.61 27.20 0.05
CA ARG A 51 -23.13 26.09 -0.79
C ARG A 51 -23.78 24.76 -0.40
N LEU A 52 -23.97 24.51 0.90
CA LEU A 52 -24.62 23.31 1.42
C LEU A 52 -26.13 23.32 1.18
N ASP A 53 -26.79 24.47 1.37
CA ASP A 53 -28.23 24.61 1.08
C ASP A 53 -28.54 24.33 -0.39
N LYS A 54 -27.71 24.86 -1.28
CA LYS A 54 -27.79 24.56 -2.71
C LYS A 54 -27.60 23.07 -3.00
N LEU A 55 -26.63 22.42 -2.33
CA LEU A 55 -26.39 20.99 -2.48
C LEU A 55 -27.61 20.16 -2.07
N ALA A 56 -28.25 20.51 -0.95
CA ALA A 56 -29.46 19.85 -0.47
C ALA A 56 -30.65 20.02 -1.43
N ALA A 57 -30.76 21.18 -2.09
CA ALA A 57 -31.77 21.42 -3.11
C ALA A 57 -31.54 20.59 -4.39
N GLU A 58 -30.29 20.32 -4.75
CA GLU A 58 -29.90 19.58 -5.96
C GLU A 58 -29.95 18.05 -5.78
N HIS A 59 -29.78 17.56 -4.55
CA HIS A 59 -29.61 16.13 -4.27
C HIS A 59 -30.56 15.66 -3.16
N PRO A 60 -31.60 14.85 -3.48
CA PRO A 60 -32.60 14.40 -2.50
C PRO A 60 -32.05 13.62 -1.30
N GLN A 61 -30.89 12.98 -1.45
CA GLN A 61 -30.21 12.25 -0.39
C GLN A 61 -29.43 13.14 0.59
N VAL A 62 -29.28 14.44 0.28
CA VAL A 62 -28.52 15.39 1.10
C VAL A 62 -29.46 16.12 2.05
N ARG A 63 -29.08 16.18 3.33
CA ARG A 63 -29.72 17.05 4.33
C ARG A 63 -28.65 17.89 5.02
N VAL A 64 -29.00 19.12 5.34
CA VAL A 64 -28.12 20.06 6.01
C VAL A 64 -28.76 20.48 7.32
N ILE A 65 -27.96 20.51 8.38
CA ILE A 65 -28.37 20.98 9.71
C ILE A 65 -27.41 22.10 10.09
N HIS A 66 -27.93 23.28 10.37
CA HIS A 66 -27.14 24.41 10.86
C HIS A 66 -27.30 24.54 12.37
N ILE A 67 -26.17 24.57 13.09
CA ILE A 67 -26.13 24.79 14.53
C ILE A 67 -25.25 26.02 14.84
N PRO A 68 -25.42 26.68 16.00
CA PRO A 68 -24.45 27.66 16.48
C PRO A 68 -23.07 27.01 16.67
N ASN A 69 -22.01 27.74 16.31
CA ASN A 69 -20.64 27.25 16.40
C ASN A 69 -20.29 26.74 17.81
N SER A 70 -20.00 25.45 17.88
CA SER A 70 -19.67 24.72 19.09
C SER A 70 -18.17 24.77 19.44
N GLY A 71 -17.34 25.15 18.47
CA GLY A 71 -15.90 25.25 18.58
C GLY A 71 -15.14 23.93 18.40
N TRP A 72 -15.81 22.80 18.18
CA TRP A 72 -15.18 21.47 18.04
C TRP A 72 -16.09 20.46 17.31
N PRO A 73 -15.56 19.43 16.59
CA PRO A 73 -16.41 18.50 15.82
C PRO A 73 -17.34 17.58 16.64
N GLY A 74 -17.21 17.51 17.97
CA GLY A 74 -18.00 16.60 18.80
C GLY A 74 -19.50 16.86 18.73
N LYS A 75 -19.95 18.10 18.97
CA LYS A 75 -21.38 18.46 18.95
C LYS A 75 -22.04 18.29 17.57
N PRO A 76 -21.41 18.71 16.45
CA PRO A 76 -21.91 18.40 15.10
C PRO A 76 -22.07 16.89 14.86
N ARG A 77 -21.11 16.07 15.31
CA ARG A 77 -21.19 14.60 15.17
C ARG A 77 -22.33 14.02 15.99
N ASN A 78 -22.51 14.44 17.25
CA ASN A 78 -23.63 14.03 18.11
C ASN A 78 -24.98 14.38 17.47
N THR A 79 -25.12 15.63 17.00
CA THR A 79 -26.33 16.10 16.29
C THR A 79 -26.62 15.23 15.07
N GLY A 80 -25.57 14.88 14.30
CA GLY A 80 -25.69 13.98 13.16
C GLY A 80 -26.21 12.60 13.56
N VAL A 81 -25.68 11.99 14.63
CA VAL A 81 -26.11 10.66 15.12
C VAL A 81 -27.56 10.69 15.60
N GLU A 82 -27.98 11.75 16.29
CA GLU A 82 -29.36 11.93 16.73
C GLU A 82 -30.33 12.00 15.54
N GLN A 83 -29.94 12.73 14.49
CA GLN A 83 -30.79 13.00 13.32
C GLN A 83 -30.69 11.96 12.19
N ALA A 84 -29.76 11.01 12.32
CA ALA A 84 -29.52 9.93 11.36
C ALA A 84 -30.71 8.98 11.22
N ARG A 85 -31.05 8.65 9.97
CA ARG A 85 -32.11 7.70 9.61
C ARG A 85 -31.60 6.32 9.21
N GLY A 86 -30.30 6.21 8.93
CA GLY A 86 -29.66 4.99 8.49
C GLY A 86 -29.59 3.92 9.57
N GLU A 87 -29.65 2.66 9.15
CA GLU A 87 -29.30 1.50 9.99
C GLU A 87 -27.88 1.65 10.57
N TYR A 88 -26.97 2.21 9.76
CA TYR A 88 -25.61 2.55 10.14
C TYR A 88 -25.32 4.04 9.95
N VAL A 89 -24.42 4.58 10.78
CA VAL A 89 -23.79 5.89 10.58
C VAL A 89 -22.32 5.74 10.19
N HIS A 90 -21.81 6.64 9.37
CA HIS A 90 -20.37 6.73 9.06
C HIS A 90 -19.89 8.17 9.19
N PHE A 91 -18.79 8.42 9.90
CA PHE A 91 -18.24 9.77 10.05
C PHE A 91 -17.21 10.07 8.95
N VAL A 92 -17.33 11.23 8.30
CA VAL A 92 -16.38 11.73 7.31
C VAL A 92 -16.04 13.17 7.63
N ASP A 93 -14.77 13.51 7.73
CA ASP A 93 -14.36 14.91 7.93
C ASP A 93 -14.47 15.68 6.61
N GLN A 94 -14.82 16.97 6.72
CA GLN A 94 -15.08 17.87 5.59
C GLN A 94 -13.90 18.04 4.60
N ASP A 95 -12.68 17.70 4.98
CA ASP A 95 -11.46 17.81 4.18
C ASP A 95 -10.93 16.45 3.69
N ASP A 96 -11.65 15.36 3.93
CA ASP A 96 -11.30 14.01 3.53
C ASP A 96 -12.23 13.47 2.42
N TYR A 97 -11.97 12.26 1.91
CA TYR A 97 -12.81 11.63 0.90
C TYR A 97 -12.82 10.10 0.99
N MET A 98 -13.82 9.48 0.39
CA MET A 98 -14.00 8.02 0.35
C MET A 98 -13.86 7.46 -1.07
N THR A 99 -13.52 6.17 -1.18
CA THR A 99 -13.49 5.47 -2.47
C THR A 99 -14.89 5.02 -2.91
N PRO A 100 -15.18 4.84 -4.21
CA PRO A 100 -16.55 4.68 -4.71
C PRO A 100 -17.36 3.51 -4.12
N ASP A 101 -16.73 2.39 -3.77
CA ASP A 101 -17.44 1.22 -3.21
C ASP A 101 -17.44 1.19 -1.68
N ALA A 102 -16.85 2.18 -1.01
CA ALA A 102 -16.58 2.11 0.42
C ALA A 102 -17.85 1.91 1.25
N LEU A 103 -18.87 2.76 1.07
CA LEU A 103 -20.09 2.68 1.89
C LEU A 103 -20.86 1.38 1.65
N ARG A 104 -20.98 0.95 0.39
CA ARG A 104 -21.64 -0.31 0.04
C ARG A 104 -20.93 -1.51 0.67
N ARG A 105 -19.60 -1.61 0.53
CA ARG A 105 -18.82 -2.75 1.08
C ARG A 105 -18.85 -2.78 2.61
N LEU A 106 -18.75 -1.61 3.26
CA LEU A 106 -18.85 -1.51 4.72
C LEU A 106 -20.23 -1.92 5.22
N TYR A 107 -21.30 -1.43 4.57
CA TYR A 107 -22.67 -1.82 4.90
C TYR A 107 -22.90 -3.32 4.70
N ASP A 108 -22.54 -3.86 3.53
CA ASP A 108 -22.73 -5.28 3.20
C ASP A 108 -22.06 -6.19 4.25
N MET A 109 -20.86 -5.81 4.72
CA MET A 109 -20.15 -6.55 5.77
C MET A 109 -20.82 -6.39 7.14
N GLY A 110 -21.17 -5.15 7.53
CA GLY A 110 -21.82 -4.87 8.80
C GLY A 110 -23.15 -5.59 8.93
N HIS A 111 -24.02 -5.41 7.95
CA HIS A 111 -25.36 -6.01 7.91
C HIS A 111 -25.29 -7.54 7.91
N ARG A 112 -24.42 -8.16 7.09
CA ARG A 112 -24.23 -9.62 7.06
C ARG A 112 -23.79 -10.20 8.40
N ASN A 113 -22.95 -9.48 9.13
CA ASN A 113 -22.34 -9.98 10.36
C ASN A 113 -23.10 -9.57 11.63
N GLY A 114 -24.02 -8.60 11.53
CA GLY A 114 -24.64 -7.94 12.67
C GLY A 114 -23.64 -7.09 13.45
N SER A 115 -22.70 -6.45 12.76
CA SER A 115 -21.59 -5.73 13.39
C SER A 115 -22.06 -4.43 14.02
N ASP A 116 -21.58 -4.16 15.23
CA ASP A 116 -21.77 -2.89 15.92
C ASP A 116 -20.84 -1.82 15.34
N ILE A 117 -19.62 -2.22 14.92
CA ILE A 117 -18.61 -1.35 14.31
C ILE A 117 -17.99 -2.05 13.10
N VAL A 118 -17.81 -1.32 11.99
CA VAL A 118 -17.11 -1.79 10.79
C VAL A 118 -15.98 -0.83 10.45
N PHE A 119 -14.76 -1.37 10.43
CA PHE A 119 -13.57 -0.63 10.06
C PHE A 119 -13.35 -0.73 8.55
N GLY A 120 -13.13 0.41 7.91
CA GLY A 120 -12.62 0.46 6.55
C GLY A 120 -11.15 0.81 6.53
N LYS A 121 -10.37 0.13 5.68
CA LYS A 121 -8.96 0.47 5.50
C LYS A 121 -8.78 1.94 5.10
N VAL A 122 -7.77 2.57 5.69
CA VAL A 122 -7.49 3.99 5.48
C VAL A 122 -6.14 4.22 4.79
N ALA A 123 -6.03 5.34 4.07
CA ALA A 123 -4.78 5.83 3.49
C ALA A 123 -4.52 7.28 3.94
N SER A 124 -3.25 7.69 3.99
CA SER A 124 -2.86 9.07 4.30
C SER A 124 -1.53 9.43 3.64
N ASN A 125 -1.46 10.64 3.09
CA ASN A 125 -0.25 11.20 2.50
C ASN A 125 0.56 12.08 3.47
N PHE A 126 0.07 12.34 4.69
CA PHE A 126 0.70 13.29 5.62
C PHE A 126 0.85 12.79 7.06
N ARG A 127 0.09 11.75 7.45
CA ARG A 127 0.18 11.15 8.78
C ARG A 127 0.32 9.63 8.70
N GLY A 128 0.80 9.02 9.78
CA GLY A 128 0.81 7.56 9.92
C GLY A 128 -0.62 7.01 9.95
N VAL A 129 -0.79 5.81 9.42
CA VAL A 129 -2.05 5.04 9.51
C VAL A 129 -1.79 3.68 10.15
N PRO A 130 -2.76 3.09 10.86
CA PRO A 130 -2.56 1.85 11.59
C PRO A 130 -2.60 0.64 10.65
N HIS A 131 -1.56 0.46 9.83
CA HIS A 131 -1.48 -0.61 8.83
C HIS A 131 -1.69 -2.01 9.42
N GLY A 132 -1.27 -2.24 10.68
CA GLY A 132 -1.41 -3.54 11.35
C GLY A 132 -2.86 -3.99 11.52
N VAL A 133 -3.77 -3.04 11.78
CA VAL A 133 -5.21 -3.31 11.92
C VAL A 133 -5.79 -3.88 10.62
N PHE A 134 -5.39 -3.27 9.49
CA PHE A 134 -5.90 -3.57 8.16
C PHE A 134 -5.11 -4.64 7.41
N ARG A 135 -4.20 -5.35 8.08
CA ARG A 135 -3.40 -6.42 7.43
C ARG A 135 -4.27 -7.60 7.00
N VAL A 136 -5.35 -7.86 7.73
CA VAL A 136 -6.23 -9.01 7.53
C VAL A 136 -7.68 -8.53 7.63
N THR A 137 -8.50 -8.88 6.64
CA THR A 137 -9.95 -8.75 6.72
C THR A 137 -10.48 -9.70 7.79
N ARG A 138 -11.19 -9.18 8.79
CA ARG A 138 -11.79 -9.97 9.88
C ARG A 138 -13.29 -9.80 9.84
N GLU A 139 -14.00 -10.90 9.61
CA GLU A 139 -15.47 -10.90 9.59
C GLU A 139 -16.04 -10.53 10.96
N LYS A 140 -15.54 -11.14 12.03
CA LYS A 140 -15.97 -10.87 13.41
C LYS A 140 -14.75 -10.89 14.33
N CYS A 141 -14.62 -9.88 15.16
CA CYS A 141 -13.63 -9.76 16.23
C CYS A 141 -14.14 -8.82 17.33
N THR A 142 -13.36 -8.65 18.38
CA THR A 142 -13.58 -7.74 19.51
C THR A 142 -12.27 -7.03 19.84
N ILE A 143 -12.27 -6.20 20.90
CA ILE A 143 -11.04 -5.58 21.41
C ILE A 143 -10.05 -6.61 22.00
N HIS A 144 -10.50 -7.82 22.34
CA HIS A 144 -9.67 -8.85 22.98
C HIS A 144 -8.82 -9.68 22.00
N ASP A 145 -9.26 -9.81 20.75
CA ASP A 145 -8.64 -10.71 19.75
C ASP A 145 -8.20 -10.00 18.46
N ALA A 146 -8.37 -8.67 18.41
CA ALA A 146 -7.91 -7.82 17.32
C ALA A 146 -7.33 -6.50 17.85
N PRO A 147 -6.36 -5.90 17.13
CA PRO A 147 -5.65 -4.70 17.58
C PRO A 147 -6.48 -3.42 17.37
N LEU A 148 -7.74 -3.40 17.81
CA LEU A 148 -8.68 -2.29 17.55
C LEU A 148 -8.17 -0.95 18.12
N VAL A 149 -7.49 -1.00 19.26
CA VAL A 149 -6.93 0.18 19.94
C VAL A 149 -5.79 0.86 19.18
N ASP A 150 -5.22 0.21 18.16
CA ASP A 150 -4.26 0.90 17.29
C ASP A 150 -4.97 1.87 16.31
N SER A 151 -6.30 1.83 16.18
CA SER A 151 -7.10 2.77 15.38
C SER A 151 -8.19 3.46 16.20
N LEU A 152 -7.88 4.62 16.78
CA LEU A 152 -8.82 5.39 17.63
C LEU A 152 -9.49 6.58 16.91
N THR A 153 -9.43 6.63 15.59
CA THR A 153 -10.15 7.65 14.82
C THR A 153 -11.59 7.20 14.53
N PRO A 154 -12.55 8.13 14.40
CA PRO A 154 -13.96 7.76 14.30
C PRO A 154 -14.42 7.46 12.87
N HIS A 155 -13.53 7.52 11.88
CA HIS A 155 -13.81 7.34 10.44
C HIS A 155 -14.13 5.87 10.10
N LYS A 156 -15.23 5.38 10.66
CA LYS A 156 -15.71 4.01 10.69
C LYS A 156 -17.23 4.02 10.58
N MET A 157 -17.79 2.86 10.27
CA MET A 157 -19.23 2.67 10.26
C MET A 157 -19.68 2.10 11.61
N PHE A 158 -20.75 2.64 12.18
CA PHE A 158 -21.32 2.20 13.46
C PHE A 158 -22.80 1.90 13.28
N ARG A 159 -23.29 0.83 13.91
CA ARG A 159 -24.73 0.57 13.94
C ARG A 159 -25.40 1.69 14.74
N THR A 160 -26.34 2.41 14.12
CA THR A 160 -26.92 3.63 14.70
C THR A 160 -27.58 3.35 16.04
N GLN A 161 -28.33 2.25 16.13
CA GLN A 161 -29.01 1.83 17.35
C GLN A 161 -28.02 1.43 18.46
N PHE A 162 -26.89 0.81 18.12
CA PHE A 162 -25.84 0.46 19.09
C PHE A 162 -25.30 1.70 19.80
N LEU A 163 -25.02 2.78 19.05
CA LEU A 163 -24.56 4.04 19.64
C LEU A 163 -25.60 4.64 20.60
N ARG A 164 -26.87 4.67 20.17
CA ARG A 164 -27.97 5.26 20.96
C ARG A 164 -28.27 4.47 22.23
N GLU A 165 -28.31 3.14 22.16
CA GLU A 165 -28.64 2.28 23.30
C GLU A 165 -27.56 2.27 24.39
N ASN A 166 -26.29 2.47 24.00
CA ASN A 166 -25.16 2.51 24.93
C ASN A 166 -24.77 3.93 25.35
N GLY A 167 -25.51 4.96 24.89
CA GLY A 167 -25.21 6.36 25.21
C GLY A 167 -23.84 6.84 24.72
N ILE A 168 -23.32 6.25 23.65
CA ILE A 168 -21.99 6.56 23.12
C ILE A 168 -22.07 7.90 22.35
N ALA A 169 -21.49 8.94 22.93
CA ALA A 169 -21.52 10.30 22.39
C ALA A 169 -20.18 11.02 22.61
N TYR A 170 -19.85 11.96 21.75
CA TYR A 170 -18.66 12.79 21.94
C TYR A 170 -18.84 13.72 23.14
N PRO A 171 -17.80 13.95 23.96
CA PRO A 171 -17.82 15.01 24.94
C PRO A 171 -17.92 16.37 24.22
N GLU A 172 -18.89 17.21 24.61
CA GLU A 172 -19.08 18.51 24.00
C GLU A 172 -18.05 19.54 24.50
N GLY A 173 -17.78 20.54 23.64
CA GLY A 173 -16.78 21.58 23.87
C GLY A 173 -15.41 21.23 23.30
N LYS A 174 -14.44 22.11 23.55
CA LYS A 174 -13.07 21.98 23.01
C LYS A 174 -12.28 20.93 23.80
N ARG A 175 -12.42 19.67 23.40
CA ARG A 175 -11.79 18.51 24.02
C ARG A 175 -10.78 17.89 23.07
N ARG A 176 -9.52 17.74 23.47
CA ARG A 176 -8.57 16.96 22.68
C ARG A 176 -8.80 15.48 22.97
N LEU A 177 -8.51 14.61 21.99
CA LEU A 177 -8.67 13.15 22.13
C LEU A 177 -10.13 12.72 22.36
N GLU A 178 -11.09 13.57 21.98
CA GLU A 178 -12.52 13.25 22.04
C GLU A 178 -12.86 12.03 21.19
N ASP A 179 -12.12 11.81 20.11
CA ASP A 179 -12.21 10.63 19.27
C ASP A 179 -11.72 9.38 19.99
N GLN A 180 -10.61 9.47 20.72
CA GLN A 180 -10.07 8.33 21.48
C GLN A 180 -11.00 7.91 22.60
N LEU A 181 -11.58 8.88 23.31
CA LEU A 181 -12.59 8.62 24.33
C LEU A 181 -13.80 7.91 23.71
N TYR A 182 -14.38 8.50 22.66
CA TYR A 182 -15.52 7.94 21.93
C TYR A 182 -15.26 6.51 21.45
N MET A 183 -14.07 6.24 20.90
CA MET A 183 -13.74 4.90 20.41
C MET A 183 -13.57 3.89 21.54
N MET A 184 -12.98 4.27 22.67
CA MET A 184 -12.85 3.36 23.81
C MET A 184 -14.21 3.06 24.45
N GLU A 185 -15.07 4.08 24.61
CA GLU A 185 -16.46 3.90 25.05
C GLU A 185 -17.28 3.03 24.08
N ALA A 186 -16.96 3.05 22.78
CA ALA A 186 -17.59 2.17 21.80
C ALA A 186 -17.04 0.74 21.81
N TYR A 187 -15.74 0.54 22.04
CA TYR A 187 -15.13 -0.79 21.91
C TYR A 187 -15.52 -1.77 23.01
N PHE A 188 -15.67 -1.31 24.26
CA PHE A 188 -16.02 -2.19 25.38
C PHE A 188 -17.42 -2.81 25.28
N PRO A 189 -18.49 -2.07 24.93
CA PRO A 189 -19.83 -2.66 24.76
C PRO A 189 -20.05 -3.34 23.40
N ALA A 190 -19.17 -3.15 22.41
CA ALA A 190 -19.32 -3.76 21.09
C ALA A 190 -19.16 -5.28 21.15
N LYS A 191 -20.18 -6.01 20.66
CA LYS A 191 -20.20 -7.48 20.64
C LYS A 191 -19.57 -8.03 19.37
N VAL A 192 -19.75 -7.33 18.25
CA VAL A 192 -19.19 -7.73 16.96
C VAL A 192 -18.58 -6.52 16.27
N VAL A 193 -17.27 -6.60 16.03
CA VAL A 193 -16.53 -5.67 15.19
C VAL A 193 -16.10 -6.40 13.91
N SER A 194 -16.20 -5.72 12.77
CA SER A 194 -15.71 -6.19 11.48
C SER A 194 -14.58 -5.30 10.98
N ILE A 195 -13.58 -5.87 10.31
CA ILE A 195 -12.48 -5.13 9.68
C ILE A 195 -12.40 -5.49 8.21
N LEU A 196 -12.67 -4.52 7.33
CA LEU A 196 -12.45 -4.61 5.89
C LEU A 196 -11.03 -4.12 5.56
N GLY A 197 -10.08 -5.06 5.48
CA GLY A 197 -8.64 -4.77 5.30
C GLY A 197 -8.16 -4.79 3.84
N ASP A 198 -9.00 -5.27 2.93
CA ASP A 198 -8.64 -5.61 1.56
C ASP A 198 -9.15 -4.59 0.51
N TYR A 199 -9.85 -3.55 0.96
CA TYR A 199 -10.29 -2.41 0.15
C TYR A 199 -10.06 -1.10 0.92
N THR A 200 -9.28 -0.17 0.37
CA THR A 200 -9.13 1.17 0.96
C THR A 200 -10.45 1.90 0.85
N CYS A 201 -11.03 2.29 1.98
CA CYS A 201 -12.33 2.94 2.09
C CYS A 201 -12.21 4.46 2.26
N TYR A 202 -11.22 4.93 3.00
CA TYR A 202 -11.14 6.31 3.48
C TYR A 202 -9.74 6.92 3.25
N HIS A 203 -9.69 8.17 2.80
CA HIS A 203 -8.46 8.89 2.55
C HIS A 203 -8.36 10.16 3.40
N TYR A 204 -7.35 10.18 4.27
CA TYR A 204 -6.98 11.40 4.99
C TYR A 204 -6.20 12.34 4.08
N SER A 205 -6.70 13.56 3.91
CA SER A 205 -6.10 14.55 3.02
C SER A 205 -5.41 15.69 3.78
N ARG A 206 -4.21 16.01 3.32
CA ARG A 206 -3.48 17.17 3.82
C ARG A 206 -4.08 18.45 3.22
N ARG A 207 -4.39 19.43 4.07
CA ARG A 207 -4.69 20.78 3.59
C ARG A 207 -3.39 21.53 3.34
N ASP A 208 -3.31 22.21 2.20
CA ASP A 208 -2.16 23.07 1.87
C ASP A 208 -2.11 24.35 2.74
N ASP A 209 -3.19 24.70 3.44
CA ASP A 209 -3.22 25.81 4.42
C ASP A 209 -2.71 25.42 5.82
N GLY A 210 -2.42 24.14 6.06
CA GLY A 210 -1.94 23.63 7.35
C GLY A 210 -2.96 23.64 8.50
N LYS A 211 -4.25 23.88 8.22
CA LYS A 211 -5.31 24.03 9.23
C LYS A 211 -6.10 22.75 9.51
N ASN A 212 -5.53 21.56 9.27
CA ASN A 212 -6.14 20.32 9.74
C ASN A 212 -6.27 20.36 11.29
N ALA A 213 -7.40 19.95 11.86
CA ALA A 213 -7.68 20.07 13.30
C ALA A 213 -6.62 19.40 14.19
N GLY A 214 -6.05 18.28 13.73
CA GLY A 214 -4.98 17.55 14.41
C GLY A 214 -3.61 18.25 14.41
N SER A 215 -3.42 19.34 13.66
CA SER A 215 -2.11 20.01 13.50
C SER A 215 -1.86 21.14 14.49
N ALA A 216 -2.87 21.59 15.24
CA ALA A 216 -2.69 22.65 16.23
C ALA A 216 -1.78 22.19 17.41
N LYS A 217 -0.98 23.12 17.95
CA LYS A 217 -0.05 22.88 19.05
C LYS A 217 -0.79 22.27 20.26
N ILE A 218 -0.15 21.29 20.90
CA ILE A 218 -0.65 20.68 22.13
C ILE A 218 -0.42 21.65 23.29
N VAL A 219 -1.45 21.80 24.14
CA VAL A 219 -1.30 22.41 25.46
C VAL A 219 -1.20 21.23 26.43
N PRO A 220 -0.03 20.94 27.02
CA PRO A 220 0.23 19.70 27.75
C PRO A 220 -0.81 19.41 28.83
N THR A 221 -1.09 20.38 29.72
CA THR A 221 -2.05 20.21 30.82
C THR A 221 -3.44 19.79 30.34
N GLY A 222 -3.98 20.47 29.32
CA GLY A 222 -5.31 20.16 28.79
C GLY A 222 -5.34 18.82 28.05
N TYR A 223 -4.32 18.53 27.25
CA TYR A 223 -4.24 17.29 26.48
C TYR A 223 -4.10 16.05 27.37
N TYR A 224 -3.21 16.09 28.36
CA TYR A 224 -3.00 14.97 29.26
C TYR A 224 -4.13 14.83 30.29
N GLY A 225 -4.81 15.93 30.64
CA GLY A 225 -6.10 15.86 31.35
C GLY A 225 -7.16 15.09 30.56
N ASN A 226 -7.31 15.34 29.26
CA ASN A 226 -8.22 14.56 28.42
C ASN A 226 -7.73 13.11 28.20
N LEU A 227 -6.43 12.86 28.15
CA LEU A 227 -5.91 11.50 28.07
C LEU A 227 -6.28 10.69 29.32
N ARG A 228 -6.24 11.29 30.53
CA ARG A 228 -6.67 10.63 31.77
C ARG A 228 -8.12 10.13 31.66
N GLU A 229 -9.03 10.95 31.13
CA GLU A 229 -10.43 10.55 30.91
C GLU A 229 -10.52 9.28 30.04
N VAL A 230 -9.67 9.13 29.01
CA VAL A 230 -9.60 7.92 28.18
C VAL A 230 -9.05 6.71 28.96
N LEU A 231 -7.99 6.92 29.75
CA LEU A 231 -7.37 5.86 30.54
C LEU A 231 -8.28 5.38 31.68
N ASP A 232 -9.07 6.27 32.26
CA ASP A 232 -10.08 5.92 33.26
C ASP A 232 -11.14 4.98 32.68
N VAL A 233 -11.57 5.20 31.43
CA VAL A 233 -12.47 4.26 30.72
C VAL A 233 -11.80 2.89 30.54
N VAL A 234 -10.51 2.84 30.22
CA VAL A 234 -9.76 1.57 30.14
C VAL A 234 -9.75 0.86 31.48
N VAL A 235 -9.40 1.56 32.57
CA VAL A 235 -9.33 0.98 33.92
C VAL A 235 -10.70 0.52 34.41
N ALA A 236 -11.76 1.29 34.15
CA ALA A 236 -13.12 0.96 34.55
C ALA A 236 -13.70 -0.28 33.84
N ASN A 237 -13.21 -0.61 32.64
CA ASN A 237 -13.72 -1.71 31.81
C ASN A 237 -12.77 -2.91 31.71
N THR A 238 -11.71 -2.94 32.51
CA THR A 238 -10.76 -4.06 32.55
C THR A 238 -10.44 -4.43 33.98
N GLU A 239 -9.91 -5.63 34.22
CA GLU A 239 -9.27 -5.99 35.49
C GLU A 239 -7.74 -5.82 35.37
N PRO A 240 -7.01 -5.62 36.49
CA PRO A 240 -5.56 -5.64 36.46
C PRO A 240 -5.03 -6.95 35.85
N GLY A 241 -4.08 -6.84 34.92
CA GLY A 241 -3.47 -7.99 34.25
C GLY A 241 -3.03 -7.69 32.82
N ALA A 242 -2.57 -8.73 32.11
CA ALA A 242 -1.93 -8.60 30.81
C ALA A 242 -2.76 -7.83 29.77
N PHE A 243 -4.08 -8.02 29.75
CA PHE A 243 -4.95 -7.31 28.81
C PHE A 243 -5.03 -5.80 29.11
N ARG A 244 -5.22 -5.40 30.37
CA ARG A 244 -5.19 -3.98 30.76
C ARG A 244 -3.82 -3.38 30.45
N ASP A 245 -2.74 -4.08 30.79
CA ASP A 245 -1.39 -3.61 30.54
C ASP A 245 -1.12 -3.42 29.04
N GLU A 246 -1.63 -4.30 28.18
CA GLU A 246 -1.55 -4.13 26.71
C GLU A 246 -2.25 -2.85 26.24
N LEU A 247 -3.47 -2.58 26.72
CA LEU A 247 -4.22 -1.38 26.36
C LEU A 247 -3.50 -0.11 26.84
N LEU A 248 -3.10 -0.07 28.11
CA LEU A 248 -2.39 1.07 28.69
C LEU A 248 -1.03 1.29 28.00
N ARG A 249 -0.32 0.21 27.66
CA ARG A 249 0.95 0.27 26.91
C ARG A 249 0.79 0.90 25.54
N ARG A 250 -0.34 0.69 24.84
CA ARG A 250 -0.62 1.40 23.58
C ARG A 250 -0.66 2.91 23.81
N PHE A 251 -1.39 3.38 24.82
CA PHE A 251 -1.50 4.82 25.09
C PHE A 251 -0.17 5.40 25.54
N TYR A 252 0.55 4.67 26.40
CA TYR A 252 1.87 5.07 26.85
C TYR A 252 2.87 5.17 25.70
N ARG A 253 2.86 4.21 24.77
CA ARG A 253 3.69 4.26 23.56
C ARG A 253 3.36 5.44 22.65
N VAL A 254 2.08 5.68 22.36
CA VAL A 254 1.66 6.60 21.28
C VAL A 254 1.45 8.02 21.78
N GLU A 255 0.66 8.22 22.84
CA GLU A 255 0.26 9.56 23.30
C GLU A 255 1.20 10.17 24.34
N MET A 256 2.08 9.35 24.93
CA MET A 256 3.04 9.77 25.95
C MET A 256 4.47 9.68 25.43
N LEU A 257 5.11 8.50 25.47
CA LEU A 257 6.50 8.32 25.03
C LEU A 257 6.71 8.77 23.58
N GLY A 258 5.73 8.57 22.69
CA GLY A 258 5.77 9.05 21.31
C GLY A 258 5.89 10.57 21.18
N ARG A 259 5.36 11.34 22.14
CA ARG A 259 5.51 12.81 22.20
C ARG A 259 6.86 13.25 22.75
N LEU A 260 7.50 12.36 23.50
CA LEU A 260 8.87 12.46 24.02
C LEU A 260 9.89 11.76 23.11
N SER A 261 9.47 11.39 21.88
CA SER A 261 10.31 10.73 20.87
C SER A 261 10.64 11.68 19.71
N GLU A 262 11.60 11.26 18.90
CA GLU A 262 11.91 11.87 17.63
C GLU A 262 10.75 11.77 16.61
N PRO A 263 10.58 12.75 15.70
CA PRO A 263 11.32 14.01 15.64
C PRO A 263 10.74 15.10 16.55
N SER A 264 9.71 14.79 17.35
CA SER A 264 8.91 15.78 18.08
C SER A 264 9.70 16.46 19.19
N VAL A 265 10.28 15.69 20.12
CA VAL A 265 10.99 16.24 21.29
C VAL A 265 12.22 17.07 20.90
N LEU A 266 12.85 16.74 19.77
CA LEU A 266 14.00 17.45 19.23
C LEU A 266 13.67 18.84 18.69
N LYS A 267 12.37 19.16 18.52
CA LYS A 267 11.88 20.46 18.02
C LYS A 267 11.30 21.34 19.12
N TYR A 268 11.19 20.83 20.35
CA TYR A 268 10.62 21.59 21.46
C TYR A 268 11.61 22.66 21.95
N THR A 269 11.08 23.81 22.39
CA THR A 269 11.86 24.72 23.23
C THR A 269 12.08 24.06 24.59
N PRO A 270 13.15 24.41 25.33
CA PRO A 270 13.41 23.85 26.66
C PRO A 270 12.19 23.91 27.60
N ASP A 271 11.58 25.09 27.75
CA ASP A 271 10.41 25.26 28.64
C ASP A 271 9.22 24.37 28.26
N TYR A 272 8.92 24.29 26.96
CA TYR A 272 7.80 23.47 26.48
C TYR A 272 8.10 21.97 26.59
N ARG A 273 9.37 21.58 26.43
CA ARG A 273 9.81 20.20 26.64
C ARG A 273 9.61 19.82 28.10
N ASP A 274 10.01 20.68 29.02
CA ASP A 274 9.92 20.40 30.45
C ASP A 274 8.45 20.32 30.89
N GLU A 275 7.60 21.24 30.42
CA GLU A 275 6.14 21.18 30.61
C GLU A 275 5.53 19.88 30.06
N MET A 276 5.96 19.44 28.88
CA MET A 276 5.54 18.15 28.28
C MET A 276 6.00 16.95 29.11
N ILE A 277 7.25 16.94 29.59
CA ILE A 277 7.80 15.85 30.42
C ILE A 277 7.03 15.77 31.73
N ASP A 278 6.78 16.90 32.40
CA ASP A 278 6.05 16.95 33.66
C ASP A 278 4.62 16.42 33.50
N ALA A 279 3.90 16.88 32.47
CA ALA A 279 2.54 16.41 32.20
C ALA A 279 2.47 14.92 31.83
N VAL A 280 3.47 14.41 31.08
CA VAL A 280 3.56 12.97 30.78
C VAL A 280 3.88 12.15 32.03
N ASN A 281 4.83 12.61 32.84
CA ASN A 281 5.26 11.90 34.04
C ASN A 281 4.12 11.82 35.08
N ASP A 282 3.33 12.88 35.21
CA ASP A 282 2.14 12.92 36.06
C ASP A 282 1.14 11.81 35.69
N VAL A 283 0.77 11.68 34.41
CA VAL A 283 -0.11 10.59 33.95
C VAL A 283 0.57 9.22 34.09
N ALA A 284 1.88 9.12 33.82
CA ALA A 284 2.59 7.85 33.89
C ALA A 284 2.58 7.25 35.31
N ARG A 285 2.70 8.08 36.34
CA ARG A 285 2.68 7.63 37.75
C ARG A 285 1.39 6.91 38.13
N ASP A 286 0.26 7.30 37.55
CA ASP A 286 -1.05 6.74 37.90
C ASP A 286 -1.43 5.50 37.09
N PHE A 287 -0.93 5.39 35.85
CA PHE A 287 -1.38 4.35 34.92
C PHE A 287 -0.29 3.38 34.42
N VAL A 288 1.00 3.66 34.64
CA VAL A 288 2.10 2.82 34.13
C VAL A 288 2.71 2.00 35.27
N ASN A 289 2.33 0.73 35.34
CA ASN A 289 2.96 -0.27 36.21
C ASN A 289 4.16 -0.94 35.52
N ASP A 290 4.83 -1.87 36.23
CA ASP A 290 5.97 -2.60 35.67
C ASP A 290 5.56 -3.50 34.48
N GLY A 291 4.36 -4.10 34.49
CA GLY A 291 3.85 -4.87 33.33
C GLY A 291 3.69 -4.03 32.05
N VAL A 292 3.25 -2.77 32.18
CA VAL A 292 3.19 -1.82 31.07
C VAL A 292 4.60 -1.46 30.60
N HIS A 293 5.50 -1.16 31.54
CA HIS A 293 6.89 -0.77 31.28
C HIS A 293 7.72 -1.89 30.62
N ASP A 294 7.70 -3.09 31.19
CA ASP A 294 8.54 -4.22 30.80
C ASP A 294 8.17 -4.77 29.42
N GLY A 295 6.89 -4.65 29.04
CA GLY A 295 6.42 -5.03 27.70
C GLY A 295 6.72 -4.00 26.61
N LEU A 296 7.40 -2.89 26.91
CA LEU A 296 7.95 -1.99 25.90
C LEU A 296 9.20 -2.60 25.25
N GLY A 297 9.36 -2.38 23.96
CA GLY A 297 10.63 -2.73 23.30
C GLY A 297 11.78 -1.83 23.75
N ALA A 298 13.01 -2.32 23.64
CA ALA A 298 14.21 -1.80 24.28
C ALA A 298 14.36 -0.27 24.26
N VAL A 299 14.19 0.38 23.11
CA VAL A 299 14.39 1.84 22.98
C VAL A 299 13.29 2.64 23.70
N LEU A 300 12.06 2.15 23.67
CA LEU A 300 10.96 2.76 24.42
C LEU A 300 11.06 2.44 25.92
N ARG A 301 11.52 1.24 26.28
CA ARG A 301 11.78 0.85 27.67
C ARG A 301 12.86 1.74 28.27
N LEU A 302 13.98 1.95 27.57
CA LEU A 302 15.03 2.90 27.96
C LEU A 302 14.45 4.31 28.19
N ARG A 303 13.64 4.82 27.25
CA ARG A 303 12.99 6.13 27.42
C ARG A 303 12.08 6.17 28.65
N SER A 304 11.32 5.11 28.88
CA SER A 304 10.47 4.98 30.07
C SER A 304 11.29 4.94 31.35
N THR A 305 12.44 4.27 31.36
CA THR A 305 13.35 4.23 32.52
C THR A 305 13.86 5.63 32.85
N LEU A 306 14.32 6.38 31.85
CA LEU A 306 14.80 7.75 32.03
C LEU A 306 13.70 8.69 32.50
N LEU A 307 12.47 8.56 31.96
CA LEU A 307 11.32 9.31 32.42
C LEU A 307 11.00 9.03 33.90
N ARG A 308 10.98 7.75 34.31
CA ARG A 308 10.74 7.32 35.70
C ARG A 308 11.83 7.82 36.66
N ARG A 309 13.06 7.99 36.17
CA ARG A 309 14.22 8.54 36.92
C ARG A 309 14.37 10.07 36.79
N ASP A 310 13.46 10.75 36.09
CA ASP A 310 13.51 12.20 35.78
C ASP A 310 14.83 12.66 35.11
N ARG A 311 15.42 11.81 34.26
CA ARG A 311 16.68 12.06 33.51
C ARG A 311 16.36 12.73 32.17
N ARG A 312 16.06 14.04 32.21
CA ARG A 312 15.46 14.80 31.09
C ARG A 312 16.40 14.99 29.90
N GLU A 313 17.68 15.27 30.15
CA GLU A 313 18.65 15.52 29.07
C GLU A 313 18.97 14.23 28.32
N GLU A 314 19.11 13.14 29.06
CA GLU A 314 19.34 11.79 28.54
C GLU A 314 18.16 11.31 27.71
N LEU A 315 16.92 11.65 28.10
CA LEU A 315 15.73 11.34 27.30
C LEU A 315 15.77 12.00 25.91
N VAL A 316 16.26 13.25 25.83
CA VAL A 316 16.47 13.94 24.55
C VAL A 316 17.60 13.27 23.77
N GLU A 317 18.66 12.83 24.44
CA GLU A 317 19.78 12.14 23.80
C GLU A 317 19.36 10.79 23.20
N VAL A 318 18.52 10.01 23.88
CA VAL A 318 17.90 8.80 23.29
C VAL A 318 17.17 9.15 22.00
N ALA A 319 16.42 10.26 21.96
CA ALA A 319 15.73 10.67 20.75
C ALA A 319 16.71 11.05 19.61
N ARG A 320 17.86 11.67 19.91
CA ARG A 320 18.90 11.93 18.91
C ARG A 320 19.45 10.63 18.34
N ARG A 321 19.86 9.68 19.20
CA ARG A 321 20.39 8.38 18.79
C ARG A 321 19.37 7.58 17.99
N ALA A 322 18.13 7.49 18.48
CA ALA A 322 17.03 6.80 17.79
C ALA A 322 16.68 7.43 16.43
N SER A 323 16.86 8.75 16.26
CA SER A 323 16.65 9.43 14.98
C SER A 323 17.65 9.02 13.91
N SER A 324 18.86 8.61 14.30
CA SER A 324 19.89 8.07 13.41
C SER A 324 19.62 6.61 13.01
N VAL A 325 18.81 5.88 13.77
CA VAL A 325 18.44 4.50 13.44
C VAL A 325 17.54 4.48 12.21
N LYS A 326 17.97 3.77 11.16
CA LYS A 326 17.25 3.55 9.91
C LYS A 326 17.07 2.06 9.65
N GLY A 327 16.07 1.73 8.83
CA GLY A 327 16.00 0.41 8.21
C GLY A 327 16.88 0.41 6.97
N ALA A 328 17.66 -0.64 6.79
CA ALA A 328 18.37 -0.92 5.54
C ALA A 328 17.78 -2.19 4.91
N ALA A 329 17.65 -2.19 3.59
CA ALA A 329 17.17 -3.34 2.84
C ALA A 329 17.90 -3.44 1.50
N ARG A 330 18.40 -4.63 1.19
CA ARG A 330 19.10 -4.97 -0.04
C ARG A 330 18.25 -5.92 -0.87
N LEU A 331 18.08 -5.61 -2.16
CA LEU A 331 17.40 -6.48 -3.11
C LEU A 331 18.38 -7.52 -3.65
N GLU A 332 18.26 -8.75 -3.18
CA GLU A 332 19.18 -9.85 -3.51
C GLU A 332 18.85 -10.48 -4.87
N ASP A 333 17.57 -10.58 -5.23
CA ASP A 333 17.11 -11.21 -6.46
C ASP A 333 15.76 -10.65 -6.89
N PHE A 334 15.49 -10.64 -8.20
CA PHE A 334 14.23 -10.19 -8.78
C PHE A 334 13.85 -11.15 -9.92
N ARG A 335 12.65 -11.75 -9.87
CA ARG A 335 12.20 -12.68 -10.93
C ARG A 335 10.70 -12.58 -11.16
N TRP A 336 10.29 -12.69 -12.41
CA TRP A 336 8.88 -12.91 -12.75
C TRP A 336 8.52 -14.39 -12.58
N ILE A 337 7.47 -14.68 -11.80
CA ILE A 337 6.91 -16.02 -11.60
C ILE A 337 5.39 -15.91 -11.70
N ASP A 338 4.79 -16.57 -12.69
CA ASP A 338 3.34 -16.58 -12.91
C ASP A 338 2.69 -15.18 -12.95
N GLY A 339 3.41 -14.22 -13.55
CA GLY A 339 2.96 -12.83 -13.68
C GLY A 339 2.91 -12.06 -12.35
N ARG A 340 3.56 -12.57 -11.31
CA ARG A 340 3.95 -11.88 -10.07
C ARG A 340 5.45 -11.69 -10.07
N ILE A 341 5.94 -10.77 -9.25
CA ILE A 341 7.37 -10.54 -9.07
C ILE A 341 7.78 -11.18 -7.74
N SER A 342 8.65 -12.19 -7.79
CA SER A 342 9.38 -12.71 -6.64
C SER A 342 10.59 -11.82 -6.38
N ILE A 343 10.79 -11.41 -5.14
CA ILE A 343 11.98 -10.69 -4.69
C ILE A 343 12.62 -11.42 -3.51
N ALA A 344 13.94 -11.51 -3.48
CA ALA A 344 14.68 -11.89 -2.28
C ALA A 344 15.25 -10.63 -1.62
N VAL A 345 15.12 -10.52 -0.30
CA VAL A 345 15.46 -9.32 0.46
C VAL A 345 16.26 -9.66 1.70
N THR A 346 17.35 -8.95 1.90
CA THR A 346 18.08 -8.90 3.18
C THR A 346 17.78 -7.56 3.85
N ALA A 347 17.34 -7.57 5.10
CA ALA A 347 16.97 -6.35 5.83
C ALA A 347 17.57 -6.34 7.25
N ARG A 348 17.83 -5.14 7.78
CA ARG A 348 18.41 -4.93 9.12
C ARG A 348 18.16 -3.52 9.64
N LEU A 349 18.43 -3.30 10.92
CA LEU A 349 18.52 -1.96 11.51
C LEU A 349 19.97 -1.47 11.47
N VAL A 350 20.15 -0.24 11.01
CA VAL A 350 21.44 0.46 10.97
C VAL A 350 21.34 1.78 11.71
N TRP A 351 22.46 2.32 12.17
CA TRP A 351 22.48 3.58 12.92
C TRP A 351 23.77 4.39 12.67
N GLY A 352 23.73 5.67 13.07
CA GLY A 352 24.79 6.64 12.80
C GLY A 352 24.91 7.05 11.34
N ASP A 353 25.79 8.01 11.07
CA ASP A 353 25.97 8.59 9.72
C ASP A 353 26.57 7.59 8.72
N GLU A 354 27.43 6.70 9.21
CA GLU A 354 28.03 5.61 8.43
C GLU A 354 27.09 4.42 8.20
N LYS A 355 25.87 4.44 8.77
CA LYS A 355 24.88 3.35 8.66
C LYS A 355 25.44 1.98 9.06
N LYS A 356 26.17 1.93 10.18
CA LYS A 356 26.67 0.68 10.74
C LYS A 356 25.50 -0.17 11.24
N PRO A 357 25.64 -1.52 11.29
CA PRO A 357 24.67 -2.36 11.97
C PRO A 357 24.36 -1.84 13.38
N LEU A 358 23.09 -1.83 13.77
CA LEU A 358 22.70 -1.58 15.16
C LEU A 358 23.04 -2.84 15.96
N ALA A 359 24.25 -2.88 16.48
CA ALA A 359 24.84 -4.06 17.09
C ALA A 359 24.18 -4.42 18.44
N LEU A 360 24.37 -5.68 18.81
CA LEU A 360 24.05 -6.27 20.10
C LEU A 360 25.34 -6.83 20.72
N LEU A 361 25.34 -6.94 22.04
CA LEU A 361 26.39 -7.60 22.81
C LEU A 361 25.84 -8.93 23.35
N ARG A 362 26.46 -10.06 22.99
CA ARG A 362 26.12 -11.37 23.53
C ARG A 362 27.05 -11.75 24.69
N ARG A 363 26.47 -12.10 25.84
CA ARG A 363 27.15 -12.62 27.04
C ARG A 363 26.29 -13.72 27.66
N ASP A 364 26.87 -14.88 27.95
CA ASP A 364 26.19 -15.99 28.63
C ASP A 364 24.80 -16.32 28.04
N ASP A 365 24.74 -16.48 26.71
CA ASP A 365 23.52 -16.75 25.92
C ASP A 365 22.41 -15.68 26.01
N ARG A 366 22.70 -14.51 26.58
CA ARG A 366 21.82 -13.33 26.59
C ARG A 366 22.30 -12.27 25.61
N TYR A 367 21.35 -11.52 25.09
CA TYR A 367 21.59 -10.43 24.16
C TYR A 367 21.28 -9.09 24.82
N PHE A 368 22.21 -8.16 24.73
CA PHE A 368 22.05 -6.81 25.26
C PHE A 368 22.17 -5.80 24.11
N LEU A 369 21.42 -4.70 24.20
CA LEU A 369 21.65 -3.56 23.31
C LEU A 369 23.10 -3.09 23.48
N HIS A 370 23.80 -2.83 22.37
CA HIS A 370 25.21 -2.46 22.44
C HIS A 370 25.43 -1.23 23.36
N PRO A 371 26.39 -1.28 24.31
CA PRO A 371 26.64 -0.20 25.26
C PRO A 371 26.80 1.19 24.64
N ASP A 372 27.41 1.30 23.46
CA ASP A 372 27.53 2.58 22.74
C ASP A 372 26.18 3.25 22.47
N PHE A 373 25.09 2.49 22.30
CA PHE A 373 23.77 3.07 22.07
C PHE A 373 23.23 3.79 23.30
N HIS A 374 23.55 3.32 24.50
CA HIS A 374 23.08 3.89 25.77
C HIS A 374 24.18 4.41 26.68
N ARG A 375 25.41 4.57 26.16
CA ARG A 375 26.55 5.17 26.85
C ARG A 375 26.18 6.53 27.42
N ASP A 376 26.54 6.76 28.68
CA ASP A 376 26.26 7.99 29.45
C ASP A 376 24.76 8.26 29.71
N LEU A 377 23.87 7.29 29.44
CA LEU A 377 22.42 7.44 29.67
C LEU A 377 21.94 6.68 30.92
N LEU A 378 22.58 5.56 31.24
CA LEU A 378 22.26 4.71 32.39
C LEU A 378 23.44 4.70 33.38
N ASP A 379 23.21 4.14 34.56
CA ASP A 379 24.24 4.01 35.58
C ASP A 379 25.34 3.02 35.12
N ASP A 380 26.57 3.18 35.61
CA ASP A 380 27.73 2.42 35.13
C ASP A 380 27.51 0.90 35.23
N GLY A 381 27.68 0.21 34.10
CA GLY A 381 27.51 -1.25 33.98
C GLY A 381 26.08 -1.72 33.75
N GLU A 382 25.08 -0.82 33.75
CA GLU A 382 23.70 -1.18 33.41
C GLU A 382 23.57 -1.57 31.93
N LEU A 383 23.09 -2.78 31.67
CA LEU A 383 22.85 -3.31 30.33
C LEU A 383 21.35 -3.45 30.07
N ILE A 384 20.93 -3.16 28.84
CA ILE A 384 19.54 -3.33 28.41
C ILE A 384 19.42 -4.71 27.78
N ASP A 385 18.80 -5.66 28.50
CA ASP A 385 18.52 -6.99 27.97
C ASP A 385 17.44 -6.92 26.88
N VAL A 386 17.72 -7.54 25.75
CA VAL A 386 16.87 -7.64 24.56
C VAL A 386 16.70 -9.09 24.08
N THR A 387 17.06 -10.07 24.93
CA THR A 387 17.01 -11.50 24.62
C THR A 387 15.62 -11.93 24.13
N ASP A 388 14.56 -11.56 24.86
CA ASP A 388 13.17 -11.86 24.49
C ASP A 388 12.69 -11.08 23.26
N GLU A 389 13.44 -10.07 22.83
CA GLU A 389 13.10 -9.24 21.66
C GLU A 389 13.71 -9.78 20.37
N ILE A 390 14.70 -10.67 20.42
CA ILE A 390 15.37 -11.23 19.23
C ILE A 390 14.36 -11.93 18.33
N GLU A 391 13.54 -12.80 18.91
CA GLU A 391 12.47 -13.48 18.18
C GLU A 391 11.34 -12.54 17.74
N GLY A 392 11.31 -11.29 18.23
CA GLY A 392 10.36 -10.25 17.84
C GLY A 392 10.76 -9.45 16.58
N TYR A 393 11.99 -9.61 16.09
CA TYR A 393 12.44 -8.92 14.87
C TYR A 393 11.67 -9.39 13.65
N ARG A 394 11.15 -8.44 12.86
CA ARG A 394 10.35 -8.75 11.66
C ARG A 394 10.69 -7.79 10.54
N ALA A 395 10.74 -8.31 9.32
CA ALA A 395 10.65 -7.50 8.11
C ALA A 395 9.34 -7.80 7.39
N GLU A 396 8.84 -6.80 6.69
CA GLU A 396 7.67 -6.91 5.82
C GLU A 396 8.04 -6.36 4.44
N VAL A 397 7.24 -6.67 3.42
CA VAL A 397 7.30 -6.00 2.11
C VAL A 397 5.98 -5.30 1.89
N SER A 398 6.00 -4.06 1.41
CA SER A 398 4.78 -3.34 1.02
C SER A 398 4.93 -2.56 -0.28
N LEU A 399 3.80 -2.41 -0.98
CA LEU A 399 3.65 -1.53 -2.14
C LEU A 399 2.85 -0.31 -1.72
N ARG A 400 3.42 0.89 -1.91
CA ARG A 400 2.76 2.15 -1.62
C ARG A 400 2.58 2.97 -2.89
N ASP A 401 1.35 3.33 -3.21
CA ASP A 401 1.06 4.24 -4.31
C ASP A 401 1.57 5.64 -3.96
N ARG A 402 2.32 6.25 -4.89
CA ARG A 402 3.02 7.51 -4.64
C ARG A 402 2.09 8.71 -4.51
N GLU A 403 0.94 8.71 -5.19
CA GLU A 403 0.05 9.86 -5.25
C GLU A 403 -1.04 9.76 -4.16
N THR A 404 -1.67 8.60 -4.05
CA THR A 404 -2.79 8.35 -3.13
C THR A 404 -2.34 7.88 -1.75
N ALA A 405 -1.06 7.50 -1.60
CA ALA A 405 -0.47 6.93 -0.40
C ALA A 405 -1.12 5.62 0.08
N VAL A 406 -1.96 4.99 -0.75
CA VAL A 406 -2.51 3.65 -0.50
C VAL A 406 -1.35 2.67 -0.36
N GLU A 407 -1.35 1.90 0.72
CA GLU A 407 -0.28 0.94 0.99
C GLU A 407 -0.83 -0.45 1.22
N TRP A 408 -0.17 -1.43 0.60
CA TRP A 408 -0.54 -2.83 0.69
C TRP A 408 0.64 -3.67 1.13
N SER A 409 0.46 -4.41 2.21
CA SER A 409 1.39 -5.48 2.57
C SER A 409 1.39 -6.54 1.47
N CYS A 410 2.58 -7.01 1.14
CA CYS A 410 2.83 -8.06 0.18
C CYS A 410 3.13 -9.36 0.93
N PRO A 411 2.68 -10.52 0.44
CA PRO A 411 3.07 -11.80 1.01
C PRO A 411 4.59 -11.91 1.02
N ALA A 412 5.17 -12.13 2.19
CA ALA A 412 6.60 -12.34 2.35
C ALA A 412 6.86 -13.17 3.61
N GLU A 413 7.88 -14.01 3.54
CA GLU A 413 8.37 -14.82 4.65
C GLU A 413 9.83 -14.46 4.91
N PHE A 414 10.15 -14.17 6.17
CA PHE A 414 11.48 -13.79 6.61
C PHE A 414 11.94 -14.72 7.75
N THR A 415 13.20 -15.12 7.71
CA THR A 415 13.94 -15.71 8.82
C THR A 415 14.70 -14.63 9.56
N THR A 416 14.83 -14.79 10.88
CA THR A 416 15.68 -13.96 11.73
C THR A 416 16.97 -14.71 12.01
N GLU A 417 18.10 -14.10 11.70
CA GLU A 417 19.43 -14.65 11.92
C GLU A 417 20.23 -13.67 12.79
N VAL A 418 21.02 -14.22 13.71
CA VAL A 418 21.96 -13.44 14.52
C VAL A 418 23.37 -13.76 14.05
N GLU A 419 24.04 -12.77 13.48
CA GLU A 419 25.38 -12.91 12.90
C GLU A 419 26.43 -12.25 13.78
N GLU A 420 27.59 -12.89 13.94
CA GLU A 420 28.71 -12.32 14.67
C GLU A 420 29.42 -11.24 13.85
N LEU A 421 29.69 -10.11 14.50
CA LEU A 421 30.45 -9.01 13.93
C LEU A 421 31.94 -9.15 14.32
N PRO A 422 32.86 -8.60 13.52
CA PRO A 422 34.28 -8.59 13.87
C PRO A 422 34.53 -7.94 15.23
N ALA A 423 35.45 -8.51 16.01
CA ALA A 423 35.87 -7.92 17.28
C ALA A 423 36.50 -6.54 17.04
N VAL A 424 36.19 -5.60 17.93
CA VAL A 424 36.77 -4.25 17.94
C VAL A 424 37.79 -4.17 19.06
N GLU A 425 39.01 -3.75 18.74
CA GLU A 425 40.08 -3.58 19.73
C GLU A 425 39.65 -2.54 20.80
N GLY A 426 39.76 -2.91 22.07
CA GLY A 426 39.26 -2.08 23.18
C GLY A 426 37.73 -2.05 23.35
N GLY A 427 37.00 -2.93 22.66
CA GLY A 427 35.55 -3.06 22.79
C GLY A 427 35.08 -3.71 24.11
N PRO A 428 33.76 -3.70 24.38
CA PRO A 428 33.21 -4.35 25.57
C PRO A 428 33.45 -5.86 25.53
N GLU A 429 33.69 -6.46 26.70
CA GLU A 429 33.81 -7.92 26.84
C GLU A 429 32.56 -8.63 26.30
N GLY A 430 32.72 -9.68 25.49
CA GLY A 430 31.61 -10.43 24.87
C GLY A 430 31.70 -10.51 23.34
N THR A 431 30.71 -11.14 22.72
CA THR A 431 30.63 -11.25 21.25
C THR A 431 29.72 -10.15 20.70
N LEU A 432 30.20 -9.38 19.72
CA LEU A 432 29.36 -8.44 18.99
C LEU A 432 28.52 -9.18 17.96
N CYS A 433 27.24 -8.85 17.87
CA CYS A 433 26.32 -9.46 16.90
C CYS A 433 25.44 -8.42 16.22
N GLU A 434 24.86 -8.76 15.07
CA GLU A 434 23.74 -8.05 14.47
C GLU A 434 22.56 -8.99 14.20
N VAL A 435 21.36 -8.43 14.11
CA VAL A 435 20.16 -9.17 13.69
C VAL A 435 19.89 -8.88 12.22
N VAL A 436 19.90 -9.93 11.40
CA VAL A 436 19.66 -9.86 9.95
C VAL A 436 18.40 -10.65 9.61
N LEU A 437 17.54 -10.03 8.80
CA LEU A 437 16.28 -10.60 8.35
C LEU A 437 16.41 -10.96 6.86
N ARG A 438 16.30 -12.25 6.52
CA ARG A 438 16.38 -12.73 5.12
C ARG A 438 15.07 -13.33 4.71
N GLY A 439 14.57 -12.95 3.54
CA GLY A 439 13.25 -13.39 3.13
C GLY A 439 12.98 -13.31 1.65
N THR A 440 11.90 -13.99 1.25
CA THR A 440 11.35 -13.91 -0.10
C THR A 440 9.95 -13.33 -0.03
N GLY A 441 9.66 -12.36 -0.90
CA GLY A 441 8.37 -11.71 -1.01
C GLY A 441 7.82 -11.71 -2.44
N PHE A 442 6.51 -11.51 -2.57
CA PHE A 442 5.82 -11.46 -3.85
C PHE A 442 5.09 -10.13 -4.05
N LEU A 443 5.47 -9.38 -5.09
CA LEU A 443 4.75 -8.19 -5.55
C LEU A 443 3.76 -8.62 -6.64
N ASP A 444 2.47 -8.42 -6.38
CA ASP A 444 1.41 -8.77 -7.32
C ASP A 444 0.81 -7.51 -7.95
N PRO A 445 1.03 -7.26 -9.25
CA PRO A 445 0.37 -6.16 -9.95
C PRO A 445 -1.09 -6.47 -10.34
N LYS A 446 -1.55 -7.72 -10.20
CA LYS A 446 -2.91 -8.16 -10.56
C LYS A 446 -3.83 -8.18 -9.32
N ALA A 447 -5.11 -8.49 -9.57
CA ALA A 447 -6.08 -8.74 -8.50
C ALA A 447 -5.75 -10.06 -7.79
N VAL A 448 -5.81 -10.04 -6.46
CA VAL A 448 -5.59 -11.21 -5.59
C VAL A 448 -6.89 -11.50 -4.85
N LYS A 449 -7.12 -12.74 -4.41
CA LYS A 449 -8.36 -13.07 -3.67
C LYS A 449 -8.52 -12.14 -2.46
N GLY A 450 -9.62 -11.39 -2.42
CA GLY A 450 -9.92 -10.39 -1.38
C GLY A 450 -9.54 -8.95 -1.77
N ARG A 451 -8.54 -8.74 -2.64
CA ARG A 451 -8.01 -7.41 -2.96
C ARG A 451 -8.06 -7.12 -4.46
N ASP A 452 -8.56 -5.95 -4.83
CA ASP A 452 -8.59 -5.50 -6.23
C ASP A 452 -7.18 -5.35 -6.81
N ALA A 453 -7.06 -5.38 -8.14
CA ALA A 453 -5.78 -5.16 -8.83
C ALA A 453 -5.16 -3.82 -8.42
N LEU A 454 -3.83 -3.70 -8.56
CA LEU A 454 -3.19 -2.41 -8.37
C LEU A 454 -3.83 -1.37 -9.30
N ALA A 455 -4.30 -0.29 -8.70
CA ALA A 455 -4.77 0.85 -9.45
C ALA A 455 -3.64 1.40 -10.34
N ARG A 456 -4.03 2.04 -11.45
CA ARG A 456 -3.09 2.74 -12.32
C ARG A 456 -2.32 3.77 -11.51
N GLY A 457 -0.98 3.67 -11.49
CA GLY A 457 -0.18 4.48 -10.59
C GLY A 457 1.28 4.08 -10.55
N MET A 458 2.03 4.79 -9.72
CA MET A 458 3.44 4.52 -9.41
C MET A 458 3.51 3.90 -8.02
N TRP A 459 3.90 2.64 -7.94
CA TRP A 459 3.92 1.88 -6.69
C TRP A 459 5.35 1.69 -6.19
N ASP A 460 5.67 2.37 -5.11
CA ASP A 460 6.96 2.32 -4.42
C ASP A 460 7.06 1.06 -3.54
N VAL A 461 8.18 0.33 -3.64
CA VAL A 461 8.44 -0.88 -2.84
C VAL A 461 9.16 -0.53 -1.52
N TRP A 462 8.50 -0.78 -0.39
CA TRP A 462 9.04 -0.51 0.94
C TRP A 462 9.28 -1.80 1.72
N VAL A 463 10.28 -1.75 2.60
CA VAL A 463 10.60 -2.83 3.55
C VAL A 463 10.54 -2.25 4.96
N PRO A 464 9.39 -2.32 5.66
CA PRO A 464 9.32 -2.05 7.08
C PRO A 464 10.14 -3.07 7.88
N VAL A 465 11.09 -2.59 8.68
CA VAL A 465 11.90 -3.38 9.61
C VAL A 465 11.50 -3.03 11.04
N ARG A 466 11.20 -4.06 11.84
CA ARG A 466 10.78 -3.95 13.23
C ARG A 466 11.77 -4.67 14.14
N GLY A 467 12.12 -4.04 15.26
CA GLY A 467 12.98 -4.59 16.29
C GLY A 467 13.27 -3.54 17.37
N LEU A 468 13.54 -3.95 18.61
CA LEU A 468 13.89 -3.04 19.72
C LEU A 468 12.82 -1.97 20.04
N GLY A 469 11.56 -2.27 19.76
CA GLY A 469 10.46 -1.31 19.86
C GLY A 469 10.43 -0.23 18.76
N LEU A 470 11.32 -0.32 17.76
CA LEU A 470 11.38 0.57 16.61
C LEU A 470 10.72 -0.04 15.38
N VAL A 471 10.17 0.84 14.53
CA VAL A 471 9.75 0.51 13.16
C VAL A 471 10.41 1.51 12.22
N ARG A 472 11.16 1.02 11.24
CA ARG A 472 11.83 1.85 10.23
C ARG A 472 11.58 1.30 8.84
N LYS A 473 11.02 2.12 7.94
CA LYS A 473 10.75 1.73 6.55
C LYS A 473 11.96 2.06 5.66
N ALA A 474 12.51 1.05 5.00
CA ALA A 474 13.54 1.21 3.97
C ALA A 474 12.90 1.26 2.57
N ARG A 475 13.40 2.11 1.66
CA ARG A 475 13.10 1.96 0.22
C ARG A 475 13.98 0.85 -0.34
N LEU A 476 13.37 -0.11 -1.01
CA LEU A 476 14.09 -1.20 -1.65
C LEU A 476 14.64 -0.78 -3.01
N GLY A 477 15.83 -1.26 -3.37
CA GLY A 477 16.39 -1.21 -4.72
C GLY A 477 17.68 -0.39 -4.86
N ALA A 478 17.88 0.65 -4.05
CA ALA A 478 19.10 1.46 -4.13
C ALA A 478 20.36 0.61 -3.87
N ASP A 479 20.30 -0.26 -2.85
CA ASP A 479 21.21 -1.36 -2.64
C ASP A 479 20.61 -2.65 -3.22
N ARG A 480 21.30 -3.25 -4.18
CA ARG A 480 20.84 -4.44 -4.91
C ARG A 480 22.01 -5.26 -5.45
N ALA A 481 21.80 -6.55 -5.62
CA ALA A 481 22.78 -7.46 -6.19
C ALA A 481 23.02 -7.20 -7.70
N PRO A 482 24.22 -7.55 -8.23
CA PRO A 482 24.47 -7.57 -9.67
C PRO A 482 23.45 -8.46 -10.39
N GLY A 483 23.03 -8.08 -11.61
CA GLY A 483 22.05 -8.85 -12.40
C GLY A 483 20.59 -8.46 -12.18
N VAL A 484 20.27 -7.73 -11.11
CA VAL A 484 18.90 -7.31 -10.79
C VAL A 484 18.34 -6.32 -11.82
N ASP A 485 19.16 -5.37 -12.30
CA ASP A 485 18.76 -4.42 -13.35
C ASP A 485 18.36 -5.17 -14.63
N GLU A 486 19.12 -6.20 -15.01
CA GLU A 486 18.85 -7.04 -16.15
C GLU A 486 17.57 -7.87 -15.97
N ALA A 487 17.28 -8.34 -14.75
CA ALA A 487 16.08 -9.14 -14.46
C ALA A 487 14.77 -8.32 -14.41
N CYS A 488 14.85 -7.00 -14.18
CA CYS A 488 13.71 -6.08 -14.14
C CYS A 488 13.09 -5.82 -15.54
N LEU A 489 12.47 -6.84 -16.11
CA LEU A 489 11.79 -6.76 -17.42
C LEU A 489 10.37 -6.16 -17.27
N PRO A 490 9.89 -5.37 -18.26
CA PRO A 490 8.49 -4.98 -18.33
C PRO A 490 7.58 -6.18 -18.61
N ALA A 491 6.32 -6.10 -18.20
CA ALA A 491 5.35 -7.18 -18.38
C ALA A 491 4.00 -6.69 -18.95
N LEU A 492 3.38 -7.51 -19.80
CA LEU A 492 2.00 -7.36 -20.26
C LEU A 492 1.12 -8.44 -19.62
N LEU A 493 0.14 -8.02 -18.83
CA LEU A 493 -0.59 -8.91 -17.92
C LEU A 493 -2.11 -8.76 -18.08
N GLY A 494 -2.84 -9.87 -18.16
CA GLY A 494 -4.31 -9.90 -18.07
C GLY A 494 -5.07 -9.64 -19.38
N GLU A 495 -6.39 -9.52 -19.26
CA GLU A 495 -7.34 -9.25 -20.35
C GLU A 495 -8.32 -8.14 -19.90
N PRO A 496 -8.24 -6.91 -20.47
CA PRO A 496 -7.26 -6.47 -21.46
C PRO A 496 -5.83 -6.46 -20.89
N ALA A 497 -4.83 -6.59 -21.77
CA ALA A 497 -3.44 -6.62 -21.33
C ALA A 497 -2.98 -5.25 -20.79
N GLN A 498 -2.47 -5.27 -19.57
CA GLN A 498 -2.01 -4.11 -18.83
C GLN A 498 -0.49 -4.12 -18.74
N LEU A 499 0.16 -2.99 -19.06
CA LEU A 499 1.60 -2.83 -18.90
C LEU A 499 1.94 -2.61 -17.43
N THR A 500 2.92 -3.36 -16.94
CA THR A 500 3.63 -3.12 -15.68
C THR A 500 5.12 -2.96 -15.98
N VAL A 501 5.72 -1.83 -15.59
CA VAL A 501 7.15 -1.56 -15.79
C VAL A 501 7.84 -1.42 -14.42
N PRO A 502 8.57 -2.44 -13.94
CA PRO A 502 9.51 -2.23 -12.84
C PRO A 502 10.66 -1.34 -13.33
N TYR A 503 11.04 -0.35 -12.52
CA TYR A 503 12.17 0.53 -12.82
C TYR A 503 12.82 1.08 -11.55
N PHE A 504 14.05 1.54 -11.67
CA PHE A 504 14.78 2.22 -10.61
C PHE A 504 14.69 3.74 -10.79
N THR A 505 14.34 4.47 -9.73
CA THR A 505 14.16 5.92 -9.77
C THR A 505 15.50 6.63 -9.96
N ASP A 506 15.51 7.72 -10.71
CA ASP A 506 16.63 8.66 -10.78
C ASP A 506 16.40 9.83 -9.79
N PRO A 507 17.39 10.30 -9.02
CA PRO A 507 18.77 9.77 -8.87
C PRO A 507 18.91 8.68 -7.80
N HIS A 508 17.83 8.30 -7.11
CA HIS A 508 17.93 7.55 -5.85
C HIS A 508 18.08 6.02 -5.98
N GLY A 509 17.94 5.45 -7.19
CA GLY A 509 18.08 4.01 -7.45
C GLY A 509 16.99 3.11 -6.84
N ASN A 510 15.86 3.63 -6.34
CA ASN A 510 14.84 2.83 -5.67
C ASN A 510 13.89 2.13 -6.64
N LEU A 511 13.49 0.89 -6.33
CA LEU A 511 12.54 0.10 -7.12
C LEU A 511 11.13 0.69 -7.01
N THR A 512 10.51 0.88 -8.17
CA THR A 512 9.12 1.33 -8.36
C THR A 512 8.46 0.52 -9.47
N LEU A 513 7.16 0.24 -9.35
CA LEU A 513 6.35 -0.35 -10.42
C LEU A 513 5.45 0.74 -11.03
N ASP A 514 5.61 1.04 -12.31
CA ASP A 514 4.59 1.77 -13.07
C ASP A 514 3.53 0.78 -13.56
N VAL A 515 2.29 0.95 -13.10
CA VAL A 515 1.16 0.08 -13.40
C VAL A 515 0.17 0.81 -14.31
N ALA A 516 -0.27 0.13 -15.39
CA ALA A 516 -1.22 0.64 -16.39
C ALA A 516 -0.75 1.93 -17.11
N ARG A 517 0.53 2.01 -17.47
CA ARG A 517 1.09 3.09 -18.30
C ARG A 517 0.76 4.47 -17.72
N ARG A 518 1.05 4.69 -16.43
CA ARG A 518 0.85 6.00 -15.79
C ARG A 518 1.84 7.03 -16.34
N GLY A 519 3.11 6.65 -16.53
CA GLY A 519 4.15 7.50 -17.10
C GLY A 519 5.18 6.77 -17.98
N LYS A 520 5.47 5.49 -17.71
CA LYS A 520 6.40 4.65 -18.45
C LYS A 520 5.71 3.99 -19.65
N LYS A 521 6.46 3.92 -20.75
CA LYS A 521 6.04 3.31 -22.02
C LYS A 521 6.86 2.06 -22.27
N LEU A 522 6.26 1.09 -22.95
CA LEU A 522 6.93 -0.18 -23.23
C LEU A 522 8.14 0.03 -24.15
N GLY A 523 8.03 0.91 -25.16
CA GLY A 523 9.14 1.21 -26.07
C GLY A 523 10.37 1.75 -25.35
N ASP A 524 10.19 2.69 -24.42
CA ASP A 524 11.29 3.30 -23.67
C ASP A 524 11.94 2.28 -22.71
N ALA A 525 11.14 1.41 -22.08
CA ALA A 525 11.63 0.35 -21.20
C ALA A 525 12.46 -0.72 -21.94
N LEU A 526 12.21 -0.88 -23.24
CA LEU A 526 12.93 -1.81 -24.11
C LEU A 526 14.07 -1.16 -24.90
N ALA A 527 14.25 0.17 -24.84
CA ALA A 527 15.20 0.88 -25.69
C ALA A 527 16.67 0.46 -25.49
N ARG A 528 17.01 -0.11 -24.33
CA ARG A 528 18.34 -0.64 -24.00
C ARG A 528 18.36 -2.16 -23.84
N ARG A 529 17.30 -2.84 -24.31
CA ARG A 529 17.13 -4.28 -24.21
C ARG A 529 17.29 -4.88 -25.60
N GLU A 530 17.78 -6.11 -25.64
CA GLU A 530 17.90 -6.85 -26.89
C GLU A 530 16.52 -7.18 -27.47
N VAL A 531 16.45 -7.11 -28.81
CA VAL A 531 15.31 -7.56 -29.60
C VAL A 531 15.80 -8.71 -30.46
N LEU A 532 15.27 -9.90 -30.22
CA LEU A 532 15.72 -11.10 -30.89
C LEU A 532 14.78 -11.45 -32.04
N ARG A 533 15.36 -12.00 -33.11
CA ARG A 533 14.60 -12.50 -34.24
C ARG A 533 14.21 -13.96 -34.01
N MET A 534 12.96 -14.31 -34.31
CA MET A 534 12.55 -15.72 -34.32
C MET A 534 13.10 -16.43 -35.57
N PRO A 535 13.51 -17.72 -35.46
CA PRO A 535 13.93 -18.51 -36.61
C PRO A 535 12.82 -18.66 -37.68
N GLY A 536 13.23 -18.68 -38.95
CA GLY A 536 12.35 -18.82 -40.11
C GLY A 536 12.29 -17.57 -40.98
N ASP A 537 11.39 -17.61 -41.96
CA ASP A 537 11.25 -16.58 -43.01
C ASP A 537 10.26 -15.47 -42.63
N ARG A 538 9.56 -15.62 -41.51
CA ARG A 538 8.54 -14.66 -41.06
C ARG A 538 9.16 -13.55 -40.24
N MET A 539 8.62 -12.34 -40.42
CA MET A 539 8.96 -11.20 -39.58
C MET A 539 8.29 -11.35 -38.21
N GLU A 540 9.06 -11.85 -37.25
CA GLU A 540 8.64 -12.06 -35.88
C GLU A 540 9.80 -11.80 -34.93
N LEU A 541 9.54 -10.97 -33.93
CA LEU A 541 10.54 -10.55 -32.96
C LEU A 541 10.11 -10.96 -31.56
N GLU A 542 11.02 -11.53 -30.80
CA GLU A 542 10.88 -11.69 -29.36
C GLU A 542 11.38 -10.41 -28.67
N LEU A 543 10.52 -9.83 -27.83
CA LEU A 543 10.87 -8.69 -27.01
C LEU A 543 11.27 -9.18 -25.62
N ALA A 544 12.25 -8.53 -24.99
CA ALA A 544 12.63 -8.73 -23.59
C ALA A 544 11.53 -8.22 -22.61
N ALA A 545 10.33 -8.78 -22.73
CA ALA A 545 9.16 -8.46 -21.93
C ALA A 545 8.41 -9.75 -21.58
N VAL A 546 7.87 -9.77 -20.36
CA VAL A 546 7.19 -10.93 -19.80
C VAL A 546 5.70 -10.89 -20.14
N SER A 547 5.12 -12.07 -20.35
CA SER A 547 3.68 -12.28 -20.42
C SER A 547 3.26 -13.43 -19.52
N HIS A 548 1.95 -13.60 -19.34
CA HIS A 548 1.38 -14.67 -18.52
C HIS A 548 0.29 -15.41 -19.29
N PRO A 549 0.02 -16.71 -19.00
CA PRO A 549 -1.17 -17.38 -19.48
C PRO A 549 -2.46 -16.54 -19.27
N GLY A 550 -3.22 -16.34 -20.34
CA GLY A 550 -4.43 -15.50 -20.29
C GLY A 550 -4.20 -14.01 -20.51
N THR A 551 -2.95 -13.56 -20.72
CA THR A 551 -2.70 -12.22 -21.26
C THR A 551 -3.33 -12.12 -22.66
N ALA A 552 -4.07 -11.04 -22.93
CA ALA A 552 -4.63 -10.76 -24.24
C ALA A 552 -3.60 -10.15 -25.20
N ALA A 553 -3.75 -10.40 -26.50
CA ALA A 553 -2.93 -9.74 -27.50
C ALA A 553 -3.23 -8.23 -27.53
N SER A 554 -2.20 -7.40 -27.74
CA SER A 554 -2.32 -5.94 -27.77
C SER A 554 -1.94 -5.37 -29.13
N ARG A 555 -2.52 -4.23 -29.49
CA ARG A 555 -2.17 -3.52 -30.72
C ARG A 555 -0.77 -2.91 -30.62
N ALA A 556 -0.06 -2.88 -31.74
CA ALA A 556 1.20 -2.18 -31.94
C ALA A 556 1.27 -1.70 -33.40
N TRP A 557 2.35 -0.99 -33.74
CA TRP A 557 2.62 -0.56 -35.11
C TRP A 557 4.09 -0.80 -35.46
N LEU A 558 4.35 -1.34 -36.64
CA LEU A 558 5.68 -1.27 -37.25
C LEU A 558 5.80 0.05 -38.01
N VAL A 559 6.98 0.65 -37.95
CA VAL A 559 7.31 1.89 -38.63
C VAL A 559 8.49 1.63 -39.53
N LEU A 560 8.31 1.89 -40.82
CA LEU A 560 9.33 1.75 -41.84
C LEU A 560 9.72 3.13 -42.36
N ARG A 561 11.02 3.41 -42.37
CA ARG A 561 11.60 4.65 -42.93
C ARG A 561 12.61 4.29 -44.01
N GLY A 562 12.40 4.82 -45.22
CA GLY A 562 13.32 4.63 -46.34
C GLY A 562 14.67 5.27 -46.06
N THR A 563 15.72 4.76 -46.69
CA THR A 563 17.07 5.32 -46.61
C THR A 563 17.31 6.25 -47.81
N GLY A 564 17.57 7.55 -47.57
CA GLY A 564 17.87 8.53 -48.63
C GLY A 564 17.22 9.92 -48.45
N PRO A 565 17.52 10.89 -49.33
CA PRO A 565 17.01 12.27 -49.23
C PRO A 565 15.49 12.40 -49.46
N ASP A 566 14.87 11.47 -50.19
CA ASP A 566 13.41 11.36 -50.39
C ASP A 566 12.79 10.23 -49.54
N ALA A 567 13.21 10.12 -48.27
CA ALA A 567 12.85 8.99 -47.39
C ALA A 567 11.33 8.81 -47.23
N ALA A 568 10.80 7.78 -47.88
CA ALA A 568 9.41 7.36 -47.72
C ALA A 568 9.13 6.85 -46.29
N PHE A 569 7.88 6.98 -45.84
CA PHE A 569 7.42 6.55 -44.53
C PHE A 569 6.20 5.64 -44.66
N ALA A 570 6.16 4.56 -43.89
CA ALA A 570 4.99 3.70 -43.78
C ALA A 570 4.78 3.19 -42.35
N GLY A 571 3.52 3.23 -41.90
CA GLY A 571 3.08 2.61 -40.65
C GLY A 571 2.23 1.38 -40.95
N LEU A 572 2.61 0.23 -40.38
CA LEU A 572 1.91 -1.04 -40.58
C LEU A 572 1.29 -1.51 -39.25
N PRO A 573 0.01 -1.92 -39.23
CA PRO A 573 -0.58 -2.51 -38.05
C PRO A 573 0.17 -3.77 -37.59
N ALA A 574 0.39 -3.88 -36.29
CA ALA A 574 1.09 -4.99 -35.66
C ALA A 574 0.38 -5.43 -34.38
N VAL A 575 0.81 -6.58 -33.85
CA VAL A 575 0.26 -7.19 -32.65
C VAL A 575 1.40 -7.63 -31.74
N LEU A 576 1.25 -7.34 -30.45
CA LEU A 576 2.00 -7.92 -29.36
C LEU A 576 1.26 -9.17 -28.89
N GLU A 577 1.82 -10.33 -29.17
CA GLU A 577 1.24 -11.62 -28.83
C GLU A 577 1.99 -12.28 -27.67
N PRO A 578 1.29 -12.70 -26.60
CA PRO A 578 1.90 -13.45 -25.51
C PRO A 578 2.14 -14.91 -25.93
N VAL A 579 3.39 -15.36 -25.88
CA VAL A 579 3.80 -16.72 -26.26
C VAL A 579 4.80 -17.23 -25.24
N GLY A 580 4.53 -18.36 -24.59
CA GLY A 580 5.50 -19.01 -23.69
C GLY A 580 5.99 -18.15 -22.52
N GLY A 581 5.17 -17.22 -22.02
CA GLY A 581 5.58 -16.28 -20.98
C GLY A 581 6.39 -15.08 -21.48
N ARG A 582 6.56 -14.96 -22.79
CA ARG A 582 7.25 -13.85 -23.48
C ARG A 582 6.30 -13.04 -24.34
N VAL A 583 6.76 -11.91 -24.87
CA VAL A 583 5.98 -11.04 -25.76
C VAL A 583 6.62 -11.03 -27.15
N HIS A 584 5.84 -11.41 -28.15
CA HIS A 584 6.28 -11.43 -29.55
C HIS A 584 5.62 -10.30 -30.32
N LEU A 585 6.40 -9.56 -31.12
CA LEU A 585 5.90 -8.55 -32.03
C LEU A 585 5.81 -9.13 -33.45
N ARG A 586 4.64 -8.99 -34.08
CA ARG A 586 4.42 -9.41 -35.47
C ARG A 586 3.43 -8.51 -36.21
N PRO A 587 3.47 -8.47 -37.54
CA PRO A 587 2.43 -7.82 -38.36
C PRO A 587 1.02 -8.39 -38.09
N ALA A 588 0.00 -7.53 -38.15
CA ALA A 588 -1.40 -7.90 -37.85
C ALA A 588 -2.07 -8.71 -38.98
N ASP A 589 -1.71 -8.45 -40.24
CA ASP A 589 -2.37 -9.00 -41.44
C ASP A 589 -1.85 -10.37 -41.91
N ALA A 590 -1.19 -11.13 -41.03
CA ALA A 590 -0.74 -12.50 -41.34
C ALA A 590 -1.91 -13.51 -41.34
N LYS A 591 -2.99 -13.26 -42.09
CA LYS A 591 -3.97 -14.30 -42.44
C LYS A 591 -3.39 -15.30 -43.45
N GLU A 592 -2.39 -14.88 -44.24
CA GLU A 592 -1.56 -15.73 -45.10
C GLU A 592 -0.10 -15.23 -45.13
N ASP A 593 0.83 -16.17 -45.27
CA ASP A 593 2.29 -16.02 -45.04
C ASP A 593 3.05 -15.06 -45.98
N SER A 594 2.35 -14.30 -46.83
CA SER A 594 3.00 -13.59 -47.94
C SER A 594 2.20 -12.46 -48.60
N ALA A 595 1.17 -11.91 -47.94
CA ALA A 595 0.40 -10.81 -48.50
C ALA A 595 1.31 -9.56 -48.71
N PRO A 596 1.35 -8.98 -49.92
CA PRO A 596 2.13 -7.79 -50.20
C PRO A 596 1.66 -6.62 -49.32
N TYR A 597 2.58 -5.90 -48.69
CA TYR A 597 2.23 -4.62 -48.08
C TYR A 597 2.04 -3.59 -49.21
N THR A 598 0.77 -3.30 -49.52
CA THR A 598 0.42 -2.39 -50.61
C THR A 598 1.01 -1.01 -50.35
N GLY A 599 1.79 -0.50 -51.31
CA GLY A 599 2.36 0.86 -51.25
C GLY A 599 3.81 0.96 -50.75
N LEU A 600 4.45 -0.14 -50.36
CA LEU A 600 5.90 -0.14 -50.07
C LEU A 600 6.72 -0.35 -51.34
N ARG A 601 7.77 0.47 -51.51
CA ARG A 601 8.75 0.27 -52.58
C ARG A 601 9.77 -0.80 -52.19
N PRO A 602 10.24 -1.64 -53.13
CA PRO A 602 11.34 -2.56 -52.89
C PRO A 602 12.60 -1.81 -52.45
N GLY A 603 13.37 -2.42 -51.55
CA GLY A 603 14.61 -1.83 -51.02
C GLY A 603 14.81 -2.07 -49.52
N THR A 604 15.82 -1.41 -48.96
CA THR A 604 16.17 -1.48 -47.54
C THR A 604 15.46 -0.38 -46.75
N TRP A 605 14.86 -0.75 -45.63
CA TRP A 605 14.12 0.15 -44.77
C TRP A 605 14.62 0.05 -43.33
N GLN A 606 14.72 1.18 -42.65
CA GLN A 606 14.92 1.20 -41.22
C GLN A 606 13.59 0.85 -40.53
N LEU A 607 13.61 -0.22 -39.74
CA LEU A 607 12.49 -0.70 -38.95
C LEU A 607 12.56 -0.16 -37.52
N SER A 608 11.43 0.37 -37.07
CA SER A 608 11.13 0.66 -35.67
C SER A 608 9.73 0.14 -35.30
N ALA A 609 9.38 0.15 -34.02
CA ALA A 609 8.03 -0.20 -33.58
C ALA A 609 7.48 0.75 -32.51
N ARG A 610 6.17 1.00 -32.57
CA ARG A 610 5.39 1.72 -31.56
C ARG A 610 4.55 0.70 -30.80
N LEU A 611 4.88 0.47 -29.53
CA LEU A 611 4.40 -0.70 -28.78
C LEU A 611 3.19 -0.41 -27.89
N ASP A 612 2.84 0.85 -27.70
CA ASP A 612 1.81 1.26 -26.75
C ASP A 612 0.40 1.38 -27.37
N GLY A 613 0.17 0.78 -28.54
CA GLY A 613 -1.14 0.69 -29.21
C GLY A 613 -1.58 1.93 -29.99
N ALA A 614 -0.94 3.08 -29.77
CA ALA A 614 -1.17 4.29 -30.54
C ALA A 614 -0.38 4.27 -31.86
N ALA A 615 -1.01 4.82 -32.92
CA ALA A 615 -0.36 4.96 -34.22
C ALA A 615 0.76 6.01 -34.20
N SER A 616 0.82 6.90 -33.22
CA SER A 616 1.90 7.86 -32.96
C SER A 616 2.49 7.64 -31.57
N GLY A 617 3.78 7.96 -31.37
CA GLY A 617 4.47 7.72 -30.09
C GLY A 617 5.96 7.41 -30.26
N PRO A 618 6.66 7.11 -29.16
CA PRO A 618 8.07 6.75 -29.21
C PRO A 618 8.26 5.46 -30.02
N GLU A 619 9.37 5.45 -30.77
CA GLU A 619 9.75 4.36 -31.65
C GLU A 619 10.89 3.57 -31.00
N LEU A 620 10.65 2.30 -30.72
CA LEU A 620 11.72 1.34 -30.43
C LEU A 620 12.45 1.05 -31.75
N LYS A 621 13.70 1.49 -31.86
CA LYS A 621 14.54 1.18 -33.02
C LYS A 621 14.89 -0.30 -32.97
N ILE A 622 14.73 -1.01 -34.10
CA ILE A 622 14.93 -2.46 -34.17
C ILE A 622 16.14 -2.80 -35.04
N GLY A 623 16.09 -2.44 -36.32
CA GLY A 623 17.12 -2.82 -37.29
C GLY A 623 16.69 -2.54 -38.71
N GLN A 624 17.34 -3.15 -39.70
CA GLN A 624 16.98 -2.98 -41.11
C GLN A 624 16.24 -4.19 -41.65
N VAL A 625 15.24 -3.95 -42.50
CA VAL A 625 14.52 -4.99 -43.22
C VAL A 625 14.60 -4.74 -44.72
N ARG A 626 14.59 -5.81 -45.51
CA ARG A 626 14.46 -5.73 -46.98
C ARG A 626 13.01 -5.98 -47.39
N ILE A 627 12.50 -5.12 -48.26
CA ILE A 627 11.22 -5.32 -48.96
C ILE A 627 11.54 -5.80 -50.38
N ASP A 628 10.99 -6.93 -50.83
CA ASP A 628 11.17 -7.43 -52.19
C ASP A 628 10.23 -6.77 -53.22
N ASP A 629 10.41 -7.12 -54.49
CA ASP A 629 9.59 -6.64 -55.63
C ASP A 629 8.11 -7.02 -55.52
N ARG A 630 7.79 -8.00 -54.66
CA ARG A 630 6.44 -8.43 -54.35
C ARG A 630 5.91 -7.77 -53.08
N GLY A 631 6.58 -6.75 -52.54
CA GLY A 631 6.16 -6.04 -51.34
C GLY A 631 6.23 -6.90 -50.06
N ARG A 632 7.00 -7.99 -50.06
CA ARG A 632 7.16 -8.87 -48.89
C ARG A 632 8.30 -8.38 -48.03
N MET A 633 8.06 -8.35 -46.72
CA MET A 633 9.07 -7.99 -45.73
C MET A 633 9.88 -9.22 -45.33
N HIS A 634 11.19 -9.14 -45.53
CA HIS A 634 12.12 -10.15 -45.07
C HIS A 634 12.52 -9.90 -43.61
N PRO A 635 12.94 -10.95 -42.87
CA PRO A 635 13.38 -10.80 -41.50
C PRO A 635 14.51 -9.77 -41.35
N VAL A 636 14.61 -9.19 -40.15
CA VAL A 636 15.62 -8.17 -39.84
C VAL A 636 17.03 -8.74 -40.03
N GLU A 637 17.87 -8.00 -40.75
CA GLU A 637 19.28 -8.32 -40.94
C GLU A 637 20.11 -7.85 -39.74
N GLY A 638 21.09 -8.64 -39.32
CA GLY A 638 22.03 -8.28 -38.24
C GLY A 638 21.48 -8.36 -36.81
N LEU A 639 20.25 -8.86 -36.62
CA LEU A 639 19.75 -9.21 -35.29
C LEU A 639 20.06 -10.66 -34.94
N ASP A 640 20.43 -10.87 -33.66
CA ASP A 640 20.60 -12.20 -33.10
C ASP A 640 19.28 -12.99 -33.09
N THR A 641 19.42 -14.30 -33.29
CA THR A 641 18.27 -15.21 -33.34
C THR A 641 18.05 -15.88 -32.01
N VAL A 642 16.78 -16.03 -31.64
CA VAL A 642 16.38 -16.80 -30.45
C VAL A 642 16.92 -18.24 -30.51
N ASP A 643 17.37 -18.75 -29.37
CA ASP A 643 17.85 -20.13 -29.22
C ASP A 643 16.81 -21.16 -29.76
N PRO A 644 17.26 -22.24 -30.46
CA PRO A 644 16.37 -23.25 -31.01
C PRO A 644 15.43 -23.95 -30.03
N ALA A 645 15.81 -24.14 -28.75
CA ALA A 645 14.91 -24.74 -27.76
C ALA A 645 13.76 -23.79 -27.41
N THR A 646 14.05 -22.52 -27.18
CA THR A 646 13.05 -21.48 -26.94
C THR A 646 12.10 -21.33 -28.14
N ALA A 647 12.64 -21.37 -29.36
CA ALA A 647 11.84 -21.34 -30.58
C ALA A 647 10.88 -22.54 -30.71
N ARG A 648 11.34 -23.75 -30.37
CA ARG A 648 10.50 -24.97 -30.38
C ARG A 648 9.36 -24.90 -29.35
N GLU A 649 9.64 -24.36 -28.17
CA GLU A 649 8.64 -24.18 -27.11
C GLU A 649 7.54 -23.20 -27.55
N ALA A 650 7.93 -22.05 -28.10
CA ALA A 650 7.01 -21.06 -28.65
C ALA A 650 6.09 -21.67 -29.74
N GLN A 651 6.66 -22.44 -30.67
CA GLN A 651 5.89 -23.15 -31.71
C GLN A 651 4.92 -24.18 -31.12
N ALA A 652 5.36 -24.98 -30.14
CA ALA A 652 4.52 -25.97 -29.49
C ALA A 652 3.33 -25.32 -28.76
N GLN A 653 3.57 -24.20 -28.07
CA GLN A 653 2.54 -23.46 -27.35
C GLN A 653 1.52 -22.83 -28.29
N ARG A 654 1.95 -22.25 -29.42
CA ARG A 654 1.04 -21.76 -30.47
C ARG A 654 0.15 -22.86 -31.02
N ARG A 655 0.71 -24.04 -31.31
CA ARG A 655 -0.08 -25.20 -31.74
C ARG A 655 -1.13 -25.59 -30.71
N ARG A 656 -0.81 -25.49 -29.41
CA ARG A 656 -1.78 -25.73 -28.31
C ARG A 656 -2.86 -24.64 -28.30
N THR A 657 -2.49 -23.36 -28.35
CA THR A 657 -3.45 -22.23 -28.35
C THR A 657 -4.39 -22.26 -29.55
N ALA A 658 -3.87 -22.52 -30.75
CA ALA A 658 -4.67 -22.68 -31.97
C ALA A 658 -5.67 -23.84 -31.84
N LYS A 659 -5.24 -24.99 -31.29
CA LYS A 659 -6.13 -26.12 -31.00
C LYS A 659 -7.20 -25.78 -29.96
N ARG A 660 -6.85 -25.05 -28.89
CA ARG A 660 -7.82 -24.57 -27.87
C ARG A 660 -8.85 -23.62 -28.49
N SER A 661 -8.41 -22.66 -29.29
CA SER A 661 -9.29 -21.71 -29.99
C SER A 661 -10.23 -22.41 -30.98
N MET A 662 -9.69 -23.37 -31.75
CA MET A 662 -10.48 -24.23 -32.63
C MET A 662 -11.54 -25.00 -31.83
N LEU A 663 -11.16 -25.62 -30.70
CA LEU A 663 -12.08 -26.34 -29.82
C LEU A 663 -13.18 -25.43 -29.24
N LYS A 664 -12.83 -24.22 -28.77
CA LYS A 664 -13.80 -23.22 -28.28
C LYS A 664 -14.80 -22.78 -29.36
N ARG A 665 -14.38 -22.71 -30.63
CA ARG A 665 -15.29 -22.41 -31.76
C ARG A 665 -16.24 -23.56 -32.09
N ILE A 666 -15.91 -24.79 -31.73
CA ILE A 666 -16.81 -25.94 -31.86
C ILE A 666 -17.81 -25.91 -30.70
N GLY A 667 -18.81 -25.03 -30.80
CA GLY A 667 -19.85 -24.88 -29.79
C GLY A 667 -20.69 -26.15 -29.55
N GLY A 668 -21.42 -26.17 -28.43
CA GLY A 668 -22.28 -27.29 -28.03
C GLY A 668 -23.23 -27.85 -29.11
N PRO A 669 -23.82 -27.04 -30.00
CA PRO A 669 -24.66 -27.52 -31.09
C PRO A 669 -23.90 -28.29 -32.18
N VAL A 670 -22.68 -27.87 -32.53
CA VAL A 670 -21.82 -28.53 -33.52
C VAL A 670 -21.29 -29.86 -32.95
N MET A 671 -20.88 -29.86 -31.67
CA MET A 671 -20.49 -31.07 -30.95
C MET A 671 -21.59 -32.14 -30.93
N ARG A 672 -22.87 -31.75 -30.82
CA ARG A 672 -24.02 -32.68 -30.84
C ARG A 672 -24.30 -33.30 -32.21
N ARG A 673 -23.81 -32.72 -33.31
CA ARG A 673 -23.98 -33.24 -34.67
C ARG A 673 -22.85 -34.17 -35.13
N LEU A 674 -21.74 -34.24 -34.38
CA LEU A 674 -20.61 -35.12 -34.70
C LEU A 674 -20.91 -36.59 -34.38
N ALA A 675 -20.27 -37.52 -35.09
CA ALA A 675 -20.34 -38.94 -34.74
C ALA A 675 -19.82 -39.21 -33.30
N PRO A 676 -20.32 -40.23 -32.58
CA PRO A 676 -19.91 -40.52 -31.20
C PRO A 676 -18.40 -40.71 -31.01
N THR A 677 -17.74 -41.33 -31.98
CA THR A 677 -16.28 -41.52 -32.04
C THR A 677 -15.52 -40.20 -32.12
N SER A 678 -15.99 -39.28 -32.97
CA SER A 678 -15.43 -37.93 -33.13
C SER A 678 -15.64 -37.06 -31.88
N ARG A 679 -16.80 -37.15 -31.22
CA ARG A 679 -17.04 -36.47 -29.92
C ARG A 679 -16.09 -36.96 -28.83
N LYS A 680 -15.88 -38.28 -28.73
CA LYS A 680 -14.97 -38.89 -27.75
C LYS A 680 -13.52 -38.43 -27.98
N LYS A 681 -13.09 -38.34 -29.24
CA LYS A 681 -11.76 -37.84 -29.62
C LYS A 681 -11.59 -36.35 -29.26
N LEU A 682 -12.58 -35.52 -29.57
CA LEU A 682 -12.56 -34.08 -29.24
C LEU A 682 -12.61 -33.82 -27.73
N ARG A 683 -13.42 -34.56 -26.97
CA ARG A 683 -13.44 -34.45 -25.49
C ARG A 683 -12.11 -34.85 -24.85
N ARG A 684 -11.48 -35.93 -25.33
CA ARG A 684 -10.13 -36.32 -24.87
C ARG A 684 -9.08 -35.26 -25.22
N MET A 685 -9.19 -34.62 -26.38
CA MET A 685 -8.29 -33.56 -26.80
C MET A 685 -8.49 -32.27 -25.98
N ALA A 686 -9.74 -31.91 -25.67
CA ALA A 686 -10.09 -30.78 -24.80
C ALA A 686 -9.58 -30.99 -23.36
N ALA A 687 -9.80 -32.18 -22.77
CA ALA A 687 -9.29 -32.53 -21.45
C ALA A 687 -7.75 -32.46 -21.35
N ARG A 688 -7.02 -33.00 -22.34
CA ARG A 688 -5.55 -32.91 -22.39
C ARG A 688 -5.03 -31.47 -22.56
N LEU A 689 -5.84 -30.59 -23.11
CA LEU A 689 -5.50 -29.19 -23.32
C LEU A 689 -6.10 -28.30 -22.23
N GLY A 690 -6.84 -28.79 -21.23
CA GLY A 690 -7.49 -27.96 -20.21
C GLY A 690 -8.41 -26.89 -20.81
N ALA A 691 -9.19 -27.24 -21.84
CA ALA A 691 -10.05 -26.34 -22.62
C ALA A 691 -11.52 -26.78 -22.67
#